data_AF-A0A1R3HCD8-F1
#
_entry.id   AF-A0A1R3HCD8-F1
#
_cell.length_a   1.000
_cell.length_b   1.000
_cell.length_c   1.000
_cell.angle_alpha   90.00
_cell.angle_beta   90.00
_cell.angle_gamma   90.00
#
_symmetry.space_group_name_H-M   'P 1'
#
loop_
_entity.id
_entity.type
_entity.pdbx_description
1 polymer ?
#
loop_
_entity_poly.entity_id
_entity_poly.type
_entity_poly.pdbx_seq_one_letter_code
_entity_poly.pdbx_strand_id
1 'polypeptide(L)'
;MGTLTSCSFSAVNFRFRPNSMFRQRIGVQVFESRKLRRNLCFLCRGIISKELSREKSFKVSCISNGNNNDGDYSNNDGDIKGNDNHNASSKESTVTTASPPGETVPEERSTSNDPPPSVSSRPPNIAPLGSAYSDFQIDSFKLMELLGPEKVDPSDVKLIKDKLFGYSTFWVTKEEPFGELGEGILFLGNLRGNREDVFAKLQTQLAEIMGDKYNLFMVEEPNSEAPDPRGGPRVSFGLLRKEVSEPGPTSLWQYVIALLLFLLTIGSSVELGIASQINRLPPEVVKYFTDPNAIEPPDMELLYPFVESALPLAYGVLGVLLFHEVGHFLAAFPKKVKLSIPFFIPNITLGSFGAITQFKSILPDRSTQVDVSLAGPFAGAALSFSMFVVGLLLSSNPDAAGDLVQVPSMLFQGSLLLGLISRATLGYAAMHAATVSIHPLVIAGWCGLTTTAFNLLPVGCLDGGRAVQGAFGKGALVGFGLTAYTLLGLGVIGGPLSLPWGFYVLICQRTPEKPCLNDVTEVGTWRKTAVTVAILLVVLTLLPVWDELAEELALVLPWLTDGELATIFMTCKTLHRLARPITHHRSLDASRSFEKFPIPFYNSVDHFPYAYFIYTPFQVIPSSTRQFWGPNDLPCQFGPNSSDADFPLSREGNGEMNKPESSLVSLVDESGCECEACEKVSEDNVIGCPCMELDAAEGMGIMSECGPSCGCGSECGNRVSQGGIRVKLKIVRDVRKGWCLHAAQSIQQGQFICEYAGELLTTQEARKRQQIYDKLASKGNFSSALLVVREHLPSRKACFRINIDTTRVGNVARFINHSCDGGNLSTVLVRSSGALLPRLCFFASKDIEEDEELTFSYGEDRVRPNGLKCFCNSSLCFGTLPSENT
;
A
#
# COMPACT_ATOMS: atom_id res chain seq x y z
N MET A 1 3.49 19.95 -1.19
CA MET A 1 3.76 21.28 -1.80
C MET A 1 4.40 21.07 -3.17
N GLY A 2 4.25 22.04 -4.08
CA GLY A 2 4.75 21.91 -5.46
C GLY A 2 6.28 21.97 -5.59
N THR A 3 6.79 21.47 -6.70
CA THR A 3 8.22 21.42 -7.04
C THR A 3 8.77 22.79 -7.47
N LEU A 4 9.91 23.19 -6.90
CA LEU A 4 10.78 24.24 -7.46
C LEU A 4 12.21 23.69 -7.57
N THR A 5 12.62 23.31 -8.79
CA THR A 5 13.93 22.72 -9.08
C THR A 5 14.60 23.41 -10.28
N SER A 6 15.01 24.67 -10.11
CA SER A 6 15.96 25.33 -11.03
C SER A 6 16.48 26.65 -10.48
N CYS A 7 17.77 26.70 -10.10
CA CYS A 7 18.57 27.93 -10.07
C CYS A 7 20.05 27.56 -10.19
N SER A 8 20.76 28.15 -11.15
CA SER A 8 22.18 27.87 -11.40
C SER A 8 23.09 28.67 -10.48
N PHE A 9 24.12 28.04 -9.92
CA PHE A 9 25.14 28.73 -9.12
C PHE A 9 26.00 29.67 -9.98
N SER A 10 25.99 30.96 -9.64
CA SER A 10 27.02 31.93 -10.04
C SER A 10 27.85 32.29 -8.80
N ALA A 11 29.18 32.22 -8.91
CA ALA A 11 30.07 32.36 -7.76
C ALA A 11 30.25 33.82 -7.30
N VAL A 12 30.18 34.07 -5.99
CA VAL A 12 30.45 35.37 -5.36
C VAL A 12 31.58 35.23 -4.34
N ASN A 13 32.63 36.04 -4.48
CA ASN A 13 33.80 36.03 -3.60
C ASN A 13 33.59 36.94 -2.38
N PHE A 14 33.70 36.40 -1.17
CA PHE A 14 33.73 37.21 0.06
C PHE A 14 35.16 37.54 0.49
N ARG A 15 35.45 38.85 0.63
CA ARG A 15 36.65 39.37 1.32
C ARG A 15 36.27 39.86 2.71
N PHE A 16 36.73 39.17 3.75
CA PHE A 16 36.60 39.66 5.13
C PHE A 16 37.58 40.81 5.43
N ARG A 17 37.11 41.79 6.22
CA ARG A 17 37.93 42.69 7.03
C ARG A 17 37.42 42.66 8.48
N PRO A 18 38.26 42.36 9.48
CA PRO A 18 37.85 42.34 10.88
C PRO A 18 38.13 43.66 11.60
N ASN A 19 37.30 43.99 12.59
CA ASN A 19 37.61 44.76 13.81
C ASN A 19 36.36 44.71 14.72
N SER A 20 36.42 44.21 15.96
CA SER A 20 36.76 44.94 17.20
C SER A 20 35.68 45.98 17.61
N MET A 21 35.23 46.12 18.85
CA MET A 21 35.90 45.79 20.13
C MET A 21 34.93 45.83 21.34
N PHE A 22 35.39 45.38 22.52
CA PHE A 22 34.77 45.46 23.87
C PHE A 22 33.51 44.61 24.18
N ARG A 23 33.33 43.85 25.29
CA ARG A 23 34.02 43.63 26.61
C ARG A 23 33.43 44.35 27.83
N GLN A 24 32.42 43.75 28.50
CA GLN A 24 32.15 43.72 29.96
C GLN A 24 30.79 43.01 30.22
N ARG A 25 30.49 42.38 31.37
CA ARG A 25 31.26 42.02 32.58
C ARG A 25 30.61 40.78 33.25
N ILE A 26 31.38 40.01 34.02
CA ILE A 26 30.85 38.87 34.79
C ILE A 26 30.09 39.37 36.03
N GLY A 27 28.94 38.75 36.33
CA GLY A 27 28.23 38.87 37.61
C GLY A 27 27.81 37.49 38.12
N VAL A 28 28.58 36.93 39.06
CA VAL A 28 28.24 35.68 39.75
C VAL A 28 27.61 36.00 41.10
N GLN A 29 26.44 35.44 41.38
CA GLN A 29 25.94 35.29 42.75
C GLN A 29 25.66 33.81 43.03
N VAL A 30 26.20 33.36 44.15
CA VAL A 30 25.94 32.08 44.84
C VAL A 30 25.19 32.42 46.14
N PHE A 31 24.72 31.40 46.88
CA PHE A 31 23.86 31.42 48.09
C PHE A 31 22.35 31.33 47.78
N GLU A 32 21.55 30.53 48.48
CA GLU A 32 21.88 29.44 49.42
C GLU A 32 20.70 28.44 49.55
N SER A 33 20.92 27.29 50.19
CA SER A 33 19.84 26.33 50.47
C SER A 33 18.91 26.81 51.60
N ARG A 34 17.60 26.57 51.46
CA ARG A 34 16.69 26.49 52.62
C ARG A 34 15.87 25.20 52.61
N LYS A 35 16.19 24.31 53.55
CA LYS A 35 15.33 23.18 53.91
C LYS A 35 14.05 23.72 54.57
N LEU A 36 12.90 23.16 54.23
CA LEU A 36 11.72 23.21 55.10
C LEU A 36 11.14 21.80 55.27
N ARG A 37 11.40 21.19 56.44
CA ARG A 37 10.67 20.00 56.91
C ARG A 37 9.49 20.46 57.76
N ARG A 38 8.31 19.85 57.56
CA ARG A 38 7.32 19.64 58.63
C ARG A 38 6.58 18.33 58.38
N ASN A 39 6.46 17.51 59.42
CA ASN A 39 5.65 16.29 59.45
C ASN A 39 4.37 16.57 60.26
N LEU A 40 3.26 15.92 59.89
CA LEU A 40 2.09 15.48 60.70
C LEU A 40 1.03 15.06 59.65
N CYS A 41 0.45 13.85 59.54
CA CYS A 41 0.38 12.60 60.31
C CYS A 41 -0.85 12.42 61.24
N PHE A 42 -1.58 11.31 60.99
CA PHE A 42 -2.66 10.64 61.74
C PHE A 42 -4.15 11.07 61.62
N LEU A 43 -5.01 10.03 61.79
CA LEU A 43 -6.48 9.94 61.83
C LEU A 43 -7.23 9.94 60.46
N CYS A 44 -8.16 9.00 60.17
CA CYS A 44 -8.31 7.63 60.69
C CYS A 44 -9.12 6.68 59.77
N ARG A 45 -9.07 5.38 60.09
CA ARG A 45 -9.90 4.24 59.61
C ARG A 45 -11.41 4.53 59.71
N GLY A 46 -12.33 3.85 58.99
CA GLY A 46 -12.20 2.74 58.02
C GLY A 46 -13.14 1.55 58.34
N ILE A 47 -13.63 0.83 57.31
CA ILE A 47 -14.46 -0.41 57.35
C ILE A 47 -14.41 -1.03 55.92
N ILE A 48 -14.45 -2.34 55.62
CA ILE A 48 -14.02 -3.63 56.22
C ILE A 48 -13.74 -4.57 55.00
N SER A 49 -13.05 -5.70 55.16
CA SER A 49 -12.69 -6.62 54.06
C SER A 49 -13.04 -8.10 54.34
N LYS A 50 -12.74 -8.99 53.35
CA LYS A 50 -12.99 -10.46 53.25
C LYS A 50 -14.26 -10.82 52.44
N GLU A 51 -14.37 -12.01 51.84
CA GLU A 51 -13.56 -13.25 52.02
C GLU A 51 -13.13 -13.92 50.69
N LEU A 52 -12.67 -15.18 50.74
CA LEU A 52 -11.87 -15.86 49.72
C LEU A 52 -12.39 -17.30 49.45
N SER A 53 -12.11 -17.83 48.25
CA SER A 53 -11.86 -19.26 47.93
C SER A 53 -12.99 -20.14 47.34
N ARG A 54 -12.52 -21.00 46.41
CA ARG A 54 -12.92 -22.40 46.10
C ARG A 54 -14.03 -22.78 45.10
N GLU A 55 -13.55 -23.27 43.94
CA GLU A 55 -13.77 -24.58 43.26
C GLU A 55 -15.14 -25.32 43.27
N LYS A 56 -15.36 -26.05 42.15
CA LYS A 56 -16.33 -27.15 41.87
C LYS A 56 -17.77 -26.73 41.51
N SER A 57 -18.56 -27.44 40.66
CA SER A 57 -18.40 -28.23 39.41
C SER A 57 -19.59 -29.22 39.29
N PHE A 58 -20.06 -29.53 38.07
CA PHE A 58 -21.04 -30.62 37.76
C PHE A 58 -22.50 -30.44 38.30
N LYS A 59 -23.59 -31.06 37.77
CA LYS A 59 -23.82 -31.90 36.57
C LYS A 59 -25.31 -31.86 36.07
N VAL A 60 -25.50 -31.93 34.75
CA VAL A 60 -26.52 -32.64 33.91
C VAL A 60 -27.82 -33.24 34.53
N SER A 61 -28.97 -33.01 33.86
CA SER A 61 -29.93 -34.03 33.30
C SER A 61 -31.04 -33.34 32.46
N CYS A 62 -31.64 -33.84 31.36
CA CYS A 62 -31.71 -35.12 30.59
C CYS A 62 -33.12 -35.74 30.58
N ILE A 63 -33.67 -36.01 29.38
CA ILE A 63 -34.76 -36.96 28.98
C ILE A 63 -35.04 -36.72 27.46
N SER A 64 -35.52 -37.64 26.61
CA SER A 64 -35.23 -39.08 26.40
C SER A 64 -35.87 -39.57 25.07
N ASN A 65 -35.41 -40.71 24.54
CA ASN A 65 -35.99 -41.55 23.46
C ASN A 65 -35.92 -41.01 22.01
N GLY A 66 -35.67 -41.85 20.99
CA GLY A 66 -35.23 -43.27 21.02
C GLY A 66 -35.29 -43.99 19.65
N ASN A 67 -34.67 -45.18 19.59
CA ASN A 67 -34.74 -46.22 18.53
C ASN A 67 -34.06 -45.93 17.15
N ASN A 68 -33.42 -46.89 16.45
CA ASN A 68 -32.85 -48.20 16.85
C ASN A 68 -31.93 -48.84 15.77
N ASN A 69 -31.26 -49.95 16.13
CA ASN A 69 -30.67 -51.05 15.31
C ASN A 69 -29.34 -50.89 14.54
N ASP A 70 -28.41 -51.79 14.90
CA ASP A 70 -27.52 -52.68 14.11
C ASP A 70 -26.49 -52.13 13.08
N GLY A 71 -25.29 -52.69 12.92
CA GLY A 71 -24.69 -53.88 13.56
C GLY A 71 -23.18 -54.06 13.25
N ASP A 72 -22.57 -55.16 13.72
CA ASP A 72 -21.12 -55.42 13.69
C ASP A 72 -20.48 -55.59 12.31
N TYR A 73 -19.16 -55.34 12.20
CA TYR A 73 -18.14 -56.40 11.99
C TYR A 73 -16.72 -55.89 12.31
N SER A 74 -15.79 -56.81 12.58
CA SER A 74 -14.47 -56.55 13.17
C SER A 74 -13.30 -57.17 12.38
N ASN A 75 -12.07 -56.97 12.90
CA ASN A 75 -10.81 -57.67 12.56
C ASN A 75 -10.12 -57.26 11.24
N ASN A 76 -8.81 -57.52 11.04
CA ASN A 76 -7.60 -57.34 11.87
C ASN A 76 -6.38 -57.73 11.00
N ASP A 77 -5.21 -57.14 11.27
CA ASP A 77 -3.83 -57.64 11.04
C ASP A 77 -3.41 -58.16 9.62
N GLY A 78 -2.14 -58.12 9.21
CA GLY A 78 -0.93 -57.61 9.87
C GLY A 78 0.31 -57.75 8.96
N ASP A 79 1.49 -57.37 9.47
CA ASP A 79 2.78 -57.43 8.75
C ASP A 79 3.30 -58.85 8.46
N ILE A 80 4.23 -59.01 7.50
CA ILE A 80 5.64 -59.42 7.73
C ILE A 80 6.49 -59.55 6.44
N LYS A 81 7.81 -59.37 6.60
CA LYS A 81 8.91 -59.31 5.62
C LYS A 81 9.25 -60.67 4.95
N GLY A 82 9.92 -60.65 3.78
CA GLY A 82 10.64 -61.82 3.21
C GLY A 82 11.49 -61.48 1.96
N ASN A 83 12.77 -61.86 1.92
CA ASN A 83 13.83 -61.31 1.03
C ASN A 83 14.34 -62.30 -0.08
N ASP A 84 15.20 -61.80 -0.97
CA ASP A 84 16.28 -62.49 -1.75
C ASP A 84 16.08 -63.21 -3.12
N ASN A 85 16.60 -62.56 -4.18
CA ASN A 85 17.63 -62.99 -5.17
C ASN A 85 17.62 -64.35 -5.95
N HIS A 86 17.64 -64.31 -7.31
CA HIS A 86 18.87 -64.47 -8.17
C HIS A 86 18.69 -64.67 -9.71
N ASN A 87 19.62 -64.08 -10.49
CA ASN A 87 20.33 -64.52 -11.73
C ASN A 87 19.65 -64.88 -13.10
N ALA A 88 19.77 -63.93 -14.05
CA ALA A 88 20.30 -63.98 -15.45
C ALA A 88 20.41 -65.28 -16.32
N SER A 89 20.10 -65.18 -17.63
CA SER A 89 21.01 -65.50 -18.78
C SER A 89 20.43 -65.10 -20.18
N SER A 90 21.21 -65.22 -21.27
CA SER A 90 21.06 -64.60 -22.61
C SER A 90 20.62 -65.51 -23.79
N LYS A 91 20.20 -64.92 -24.94
CA LYS A 91 20.58 -65.31 -26.35
C LYS A 91 19.99 -64.46 -27.50
N GLU A 92 20.54 -64.65 -28.71
CA GLU A 92 20.32 -63.96 -30.01
C GLU A 92 19.29 -64.70 -30.95
N SER A 93 19.00 -64.39 -32.24
CA SER A 93 19.78 -63.79 -33.36
C SER A 93 18.96 -63.43 -34.65
N THR A 94 19.67 -63.03 -35.75
CA THR A 94 19.25 -62.77 -37.18
C THR A 94 18.59 -61.40 -37.49
N VAL A 95 18.58 -60.75 -38.69
CA VAL A 95 18.95 -61.04 -40.12
C VAL A 95 19.63 -59.80 -40.79
N THR A 96 20.07 -59.84 -42.07
CA THR A 96 20.95 -58.81 -42.71
C THR A 96 20.79 -58.55 -44.25
N THR A 97 21.58 -57.60 -44.81
CA THR A 97 21.90 -57.25 -46.25
C THR A 97 20.90 -56.33 -47.02
N ALA A 98 21.20 -55.53 -48.07
CA ALA A 98 22.40 -55.33 -48.97
C ALA A 98 22.55 -53.87 -49.57
N SER A 99 23.33 -53.68 -50.67
CA SER A 99 23.80 -52.39 -51.30
C SER A 99 24.03 -52.56 -52.85
N PRO A 100 24.78 -51.75 -53.69
CA PRO A 100 25.18 -50.31 -53.72
C PRO A 100 24.91 -49.49 -55.08
N PRO A 101 25.85 -49.01 -55.98
CA PRO A 101 26.03 -47.56 -56.34
C PRO A 101 26.24 -47.14 -57.86
N GLY A 102 26.58 -45.85 -58.17
CA GLY A 102 27.18 -45.34 -59.46
C GLY A 102 27.12 -43.79 -59.66
N GLU A 103 28.22 -43.01 -59.86
CA GLU A 103 28.90 -42.50 -61.10
C GLU A 103 28.15 -41.36 -61.89
N THR A 104 28.73 -40.27 -62.47
CA THR A 104 29.90 -40.05 -63.40
C THR A 104 30.40 -38.56 -63.46
N VAL A 105 31.46 -38.23 -64.25
CA VAL A 105 32.12 -36.89 -64.46
C VAL A 105 32.83 -36.86 -65.87
N PRO A 106 32.76 -35.83 -66.77
CA PRO A 106 33.73 -34.69 -66.88
C PRO A 106 33.35 -33.40 -67.71
N GLU A 107 34.33 -32.49 -67.97
CA GLU A 107 34.52 -31.54 -69.12
C GLU A 107 33.53 -30.35 -69.39
N GLU A 108 33.86 -29.17 -70.01
CA GLU A 108 35.14 -28.49 -70.33
C GLU A 108 35.11 -26.91 -70.20
N ARG A 109 35.53 -26.06 -71.19
CA ARG A 109 36.20 -24.74 -70.91
C ARG A 109 35.90 -23.49 -71.81
N SER A 110 35.94 -22.26 -71.22
CA SER A 110 36.09 -20.88 -71.80
C SER A 110 34.85 -20.19 -72.48
N THR A 111 34.69 -18.85 -72.71
CA THR A 111 35.56 -17.62 -72.73
C THR A 111 34.86 -16.28 -72.29
N SER A 112 35.62 -15.37 -71.63
CA SER A 112 35.66 -13.86 -71.64
C SER A 112 34.46 -12.89 -71.80
N ASN A 113 34.45 -11.79 -71.01
CA ASN A 113 34.42 -10.37 -71.47
C ASN A 113 34.65 -9.35 -70.31
N ASP A 114 35.27 -8.19 -70.60
CA ASP A 114 35.84 -7.21 -69.64
C ASP A 114 35.06 -5.84 -69.63
N PRO A 115 35.55 -4.56 -69.39
CA PRO A 115 36.91 -3.98 -69.34
C PRO A 115 37.19 -3.01 -68.10
N PRO A 116 37.65 -1.70 -68.14
CA PRO A 116 38.87 -1.31 -67.37
C PRO A 116 38.86 0.15 -66.75
N PRO A 117 39.98 0.93 -66.55
CA PRO A 117 41.45 0.68 -66.52
C PRO A 117 42.32 1.37 -65.41
N SER A 118 43.65 1.08 -65.42
CA SER A 118 44.83 1.97 -65.10
C SER A 118 45.47 1.99 -63.68
N VAL A 119 46.79 2.24 -63.42
CA VAL A 119 48.08 2.18 -64.19
C VAL A 119 49.34 2.25 -63.24
N SER A 120 50.47 1.58 -63.56
CA SER A 120 51.87 1.76 -63.03
C SER A 120 52.20 1.49 -61.53
N SER A 121 53.44 1.20 -61.06
CA SER A 121 54.78 0.96 -61.68
C SER A 121 55.69 0.06 -60.76
N ARG A 122 57.00 -0.11 -61.05
CA ARG A 122 57.97 -1.00 -60.33
C ARG A 122 59.36 -0.31 -60.13
N PRO A 123 60.43 -0.95 -59.56
CA PRO A 123 61.19 -0.56 -58.35
C PRO A 123 62.59 0.04 -58.71
N PRO A 124 63.69 -0.04 -57.89
CA PRO A 124 63.90 -0.32 -56.45
C PRO A 124 64.77 0.74 -55.69
N ASN A 125 65.05 0.56 -54.39
CA ASN A 125 66.41 0.76 -53.81
C ASN A 125 66.59 0.39 -52.31
N ILE A 126 67.76 -0.17 -52.01
CA ILE A 126 68.69 0.04 -50.86
C ILE A 126 68.12 0.41 -49.46
N ALA A 127 68.51 -0.38 -48.44
CA ALA A 127 68.29 -0.08 -47.01
C ALA A 127 69.34 0.91 -46.43
N PRO A 128 69.05 1.62 -45.32
CA PRO A 128 69.47 1.08 -44.02
C PRO A 128 68.63 1.46 -42.77
N LEU A 129 68.75 0.60 -41.74
CA LEU A 129 68.78 0.86 -40.28
C LEU A 129 67.68 1.73 -39.60
N GLY A 130 66.91 1.09 -38.70
CA GLY A 130 65.99 1.71 -37.73
C GLY A 130 64.62 1.03 -37.74
N SER A 131 63.97 0.72 -36.62
CA SER A 131 64.33 0.86 -35.20
C SER A 131 63.84 -0.36 -34.41
N ALA A 132 64.35 -0.57 -33.18
CA ALA A 132 63.97 -1.72 -32.35
C ALA A 132 62.72 -1.41 -31.50
N TYR A 133 61.60 -2.06 -31.79
CA TYR A 133 60.53 -2.38 -30.84
C TYR A 133 59.66 -3.52 -31.42
N SER A 134 59.91 -4.75 -30.98
CA SER A 134 59.08 -5.92 -31.31
C SER A 134 58.18 -6.27 -30.12
N ASP A 135 56.86 -6.15 -30.34
CA ASP A 135 55.77 -6.80 -29.60
C ASP A 135 55.96 -7.00 -28.09
N PHE A 136 55.76 -5.94 -27.32
CA PHE A 136 55.43 -6.08 -25.89
C PHE A 136 53.93 -6.36 -25.75
N GLN A 137 53.49 -7.53 -26.25
CA GLN A 137 52.08 -7.94 -26.22
C GLN A 137 51.69 -8.34 -24.79
N ILE A 138 51.22 -7.35 -24.03
CA ILE A 138 50.79 -7.53 -22.64
C ILE A 138 49.52 -8.40 -22.62
N ASP A 139 49.69 -9.62 -22.13
CA ASP A 139 48.61 -10.57 -21.86
C ASP A 139 47.74 -10.03 -20.70
N SER A 140 46.51 -9.60 -21.00
CA SER A 140 45.64 -8.90 -20.05
C SER A 140 45.34 -9.70 -18.77
N PHE A 141 45.29 -11.04 -18.86
CA PHE A 141 45.15 -11.90 -17.68
C PHE A 141 46.40 -11.86 -16.80
N LYS A 142 47.57 -11.81 -17.41
CA LYS A 142 48.86 -11.72 -16.73
C LYS A 142 49.10 -10.33 -16.14
N LEU A 143 48.57 -9.29 -16.78
CA LEU A 143 48.52 -7.94 -16.21
C LEU A 143 47.53 -7.87 -15.04
N MET A 144 46.36 -8.52 -15.12
CA MET A 144 45.44 -8.65 -13.99
C MET A 144 46.04 -9.44 -12.82
N GLU A 145 46.90 -10.43 -13.08
CA GLU A 145 47.64 -11.13 -12.02
C GLU A 145 48.79 -10.29 -11.44
N LEU A 146 49.44 -9.44 -12.24
CA LEU A 146 50.45 -8.46 -11.78
C LEU A 146 49.86 -7.23 -11.08
N LEU A 147 48.59 -6.90 -11.34
CA LEU A 147 47.82 -5.84 -10.69
C LEU A 147 46.89 -6.37 -9.58
N GLY A 148 46.89 -7.69 -9.35
CA GLY A 148 46.12 -8.30 -8.26
C GLY A 148 46.69 -7.93 -6.88
N PRO A 149 45.86 -7.92 -5.82
CA PRO A 149 46.33 -7.73 -4.46
C PRO A 149 47.44 -8.73 -4.11
N GLU A 150 48.45 -8.27 -3.35
CA GLU A 150 49.65 -9.06 -3.08
C GLU A 150 49.30 -10.34 -2.29
N LYS A 151 49.29 -11.48 -2.98
CA LYS A 151 48.86 -12.78 -2.44
C LYS A 151 49.70 -13.17 -1.21
N VAL A 152 49.13 -13.95 -0.30
CA VAL A 152 49.87 -14.46 0.89
C VAL A 152 51.14 -15.22 0.45
N ASP A 153 52.29 -14.91 1.03
CA ASP A 153 53.59 -15.46 0.62
C ASP A 153 53.64 -16.98 0.80
N PRO A 154 53.89 -17.79 -0.24
CA PRO A 154 53.88 -19.26 -0.13
C PRO A 154 54.92 -19.88 0.81
N SER A 155 55.93 -19.10 1.24
CA SER A 155 56.83 -19.44 2.35
C SER A 155 56.12 -19.42 3.69
N ASP A 156 55.32 -18.38 3.91
CA ASP A 156 54.69 -18.05 5.18
C ASP A 156 53.49 -18.98 5.42
N VAL A 157 52.79 -19.35 4.34
CA VAL A 157 51.74 -20.40 4.36
C VAL A 157 52.29 -21.71 4.92
N LYS A 158 53.47 -22.15 4.47
CA LYS A 158 54.12 -23.37 4.96
C LYS A 158 54.57 -23.23 6.41
N LEU A 159 55.19 -22.10 6.76
CA LEU A 159 55.63 -21.81 8.12
C LEU A 159 54.45 -21.80 9.13
N ILE A 160 53.32 -21.23 8.73
CA ILE A 160 52.06 -21.24 9.48
C ILE A 160 51.49 -22.65 9.57
N LYS A 161 51.48 -23.41 8.46
CA LYS A 161 51.00 -24.80 8.43
C LYS A 161 51.78 -25.72 9.37
N ASP A 162 53.10 -25.56 9.44
CA ASP A 162 53.99 -26.41 10.24
C ASP A 162 54.07 -25.99 11.72
N LYS A 163 53.74 -24.73 12.08
CA LYS A 163 53.88 -24.21 13.46
C LYS A 163 52.58 -23.81 14.15
N LEU A 164 51.56 -23.36 13.41
CA LEU A 164 50.30 -22.84 13.95
C LEU A 164 49.25 -23.95 14.09
N PHE A 165 49.14 -24.79 13.07
CA PHE A 165 48.17 -25.88 13.02
C PHE A 165 48.80 -27.17 13.55
N GLY A 166 48.17 -27.75 14.58
CA GLY A 166 48.72 -28.90 15.30
C GLY A 166 47.66 -29.76 15.96
N TYR A 167 48.13 -30.86 16.56
CA TYR A 167 47.26 -31.92 17.11
C TYR A 167 46.21 -31.42 18.13
N SER A 168 46.50 -30.35 18.86
CA SER A 168 45.63 -29.75 19.88
C SER A 168 44.78 -28.56 19.41
N THR A 169 44.97 -28.06 18.17
CA THR A 169 44.27 -26.87 17.64
C THR A 169 43.32 -27.23 16.50
N PHE A 170 43.86 -27.35 15.28
CA PHE A 170 43.11 -27.60 14.05
C PHE A 170 44.00 -28.40 13.09
N TRP A 171 43.41 -29.36 12.40
CA TRP A 171 44.11 -30.22 11.44
C TRP A 171 43.68 -29.88 10.01
N VAL A 172 44.55 -29.20 9.26
CA VAL A 172 44.31 -28.79 7.87
C VAL A 172 44.25 -30.02 6.95
N THR A 173 43.21 -30.10 6.11
CA THR A 173 43.03 -31.13 5.08
C THR A 173 43.16 -30.55 3.67
N LYS A 174 42.73 -29.31 3.43
CA LYS A 174 42.74 -28.65 2.13
C LYS A 174 43.01 -27.14 2.29
N GLU A 175 43.60 -26.55 1.26
CA GLU A 175 43.78 -25.10 1.08
C GLU A 175 42.95 -24.64 -0.12
N GLU A 176 42.25 -23.52 0.03
CA GLU A 176 41.45 -22.87 -1.02
C GLU A 176 41.72 -21.35 -1.04
N PRO A 177 41.51 -20.63 -2.14
CA PRO A 177 41.63 -19.17 -2.15
C PRO A 177 40.56 -18.50 -1.28
N PHE A 178 40.91 -17.39 -0.63
CA PHE A 178 40.03 -16.64 0.27
C PHE A 178 39.98 -15.14 -0.11
N GLY A 179 38.84 -14.51 0.15
CA GLY A 179 38.55 -13.14 -0.33
C GLY A 179 38.05 -13.11 -1.78
N GLU A 180 37.40 -12.01 -2.17
CA GLU A 180 36.66 -11.90 -3.44
C GLU A 180 37.55 -11.97 -4.69
N LEU A 181 38.86 -11.69 -4.55
CA LEU A 181 39.87 -11.77 -5.60
C LEU A 181 40.94 -12.85 -5.35
N GLY A 182 40.73 -13.76 -4.37
CA GLY A 182 41.72 -14.78 -4.00
C GLY A 182 42.99 -14.20 -3.34
N GLU A 183 42.82 -13.12 -2.58
CA GLU A 183 43.86 -12.34 -1.90
C GLU A 183 44.51 -13.12 -0.74
N GLY A 184 43.74 -14.01 -0.13
CA GLY A 184 44.11 -14.82 1.04
C GLY A 184 43.99 -16.32 0.79
N ILE A 185 44.16 -17.09 1.86
CA ILE A 185 44.02 -18.56 1.84
C ILE A 185 43.07 -19.01 2.96
N LEU A 186 42.16 -19.93 2.62
CA LEU A 186 41.26 -20.62 3.53
C LEU A 186 41.85 -22.00 3.83
N PHE A 187 42.07 -22.29 5.12
CA PHE A 187 42.46 -23.60 5.62
C PHE A 187 41.22 -24.37 6.05
N LEU A 188 40.82 -25.36 5.26
CA LEU A 188 39.75 -26.31 5.58
C LEU A 188 40.32 -27.49 6.37
N GLY A 189 39.54 -28.10 7.25
CA GLY A 189 40.08 -29.10 8.16
C GLY A 189 39.15 -29.58 9.27
N ASN A 190 39.76 -30.07 10.35
CA ASN A 190 39.05 -30.65 11.50
C ASN A 190 39.48 -30.01 12.82
N LEU A 191 38.51 -29.44 13.55
CA LEU A 191 38.70 -28.77 14.83
C LEU A 191 38.96 -29.77 15.97
N ARG A 192 40.00 -29.52 16.77
CA ARG A 192 40.44 -30.45 17.84
C ARG A 192 39.95 -30.08 19.24
N GLY A 193 39.70 -28.79 19.50
CA GLY A 193 39.14 -28.27 20.76
C GLY A 193 37.76 -27.60 20.61
N ASN A 194 37.42 -26.73 21.57
CA ASN A 194 36.32 -25.77 21.45
C ASN A 194 36.72 -24.61 20.52
N ARG A 195 35.76 -24.04 19.77
CA ARG A 195 36.04 -23.07 18.68
C ARG A 195 36.71 -21.79 19.20
N GLU A 196 36.20 -21.25 20.30
CA GLU A 196 36.70 -20.00 20.91
C GLU A 196 38.10 -20.19 21.52
N ASP A 197 38.30 -21.27 22.29
CA ASP A 197 39.58 -21.60 22.92
C ASP A 197 40.68 -21.89 21.89
N VAL A 198 40.34 -22.51 20.77
CA VAL A 198 41.27 -22.77 19.66
C VAL A 198 41.57 -21.47 18.92
N PHE A 199 40.56 -20.66 18.58
CA PHE A 199 40.77 -19.41 17.86
C PHE A 199 41.63 -18.41 18.63
N ALA A 200 41.40 -18.23 19.94
CA ALA A 200 42.21 -17.36 20.79
C ALA A 200 43.69 -17.81 20.87
N LYS A 201 43.94 -19.13 20.91
CA LYS A 201 45.31 -19.69 20.83
C LYS A 201 45.94 -19.44 19.46
N LEU A 202 45.23 -19.72 18.37
CA LEU A 202 45.72 -19.49 17.01
C LEU A 202 46.05 -18.01 16.74
N GLN A 203 45.23 -17.07 17.23
CA GLN A 203 45.53 -15.64 17.13
C GLN A 203 46.79 -15.25 17.91
N THR A 204 46.94 -15.75 19.15
CA THR A 204 48.12 -15.48 19.99
C THR A 204 49.39 -16.04 19.33
N GLN A 205 49.36 -17.30 18.88
CA GLN A 205 50.50 -17.95 18.23
C GLN A 205 50.84 -17.32 16.87
N LEU A 206 49.86 -16.83 16.09
CA LEU A 206 50.14 -16.15 14.84
C LEU A 206 50.88 -14.82 15.09
N ALA A 207 50.49 -14.07 16.11
CA ALA A 207 51.16 -12.84 16.52
C ALA A 207 52.60 -13.11 17.04
N GLU A 208 52.84 -14.23 17.72
CA GLU A 208 54.18 -14.65 18.15
C GLU A 208 55.09 -15.09 16.97
N ILE A 209 54.53 -15.77 15.96
CA ILE A 209 55.31 -16.34 14.85
C ILE A 209 55.54 -15.32 13.72
N MET A 210 54.51 -14.53 13.36
CA MET A 210 54.50 -13.65 12.19
C MET A 210 54.36 -12.16 12.53
N GLY A 211 54.31 -11.81 13.81
CA GLY A 211 54.07 -10.42 14.25
C GLY A 211 52.74 -9.89 13.73
N ASP A 212 52.76 -8.68 13.20
CA ASP A 212 51.58 -7.94 12.77
C ASP A 212 51.29 -8.08 11.25
N LYS A 213 51.89 -9.08 10.57
CA LYS A 213 51.84 -9.21 9.09
C LYS A 213 50.50 -9.75 8.55
N TYR A 214 49.82 -10.61 9.30
CA TYR A 214 48.61 -11.32 8.85
C TYR A 214 47.49 -11.30 9.90
N ASN A 215 46.24 -11.24 9.43
CA ASN A 215 45.04 -11.42 10.25
C ASN A 215 44.40 -12.79 9.98
N LEU A 216 43.98 -13.46 11.06
CA LEU A 216 43.29 -14.76 11.03
C LEU A 216 41.80 -14.59 11.31
N PHE A 217 40.98 -15.14 10.42
CA PHE A 217 39.52 -15.11 10.45
C PHE A 217 38.97 -16.51 10.69
N MET A 218 38.05 -16.66 11.65
CA MET A 218 37.24 -17.88 11.81
C MET A 218 35.92 -17.70 11.06
N VAL A 219 35.72 -18.55 10.04
CA VAL A 219 34.60 -18.46 9.09
C VAL A 219 33.91 -19.84 9.01
N GLU A 220 32.63 -19.83 8.65
CA GLU A 220 31.86 -21.04 8.35
C GLU A 220 32.41 -21.74 7.09
N GLU A 221 32.52 -23.06 7.13
CA GLU A 221 33.10 -23.84 6.04
C GLU A 221 32.16 -23.87 4.81
N PRO A 222 32.60 -23.42 3.62
CA PRO A 222 31.74 -23.40 2.44
C PRO A 222 31.37 -24.83 2.01
N ASN A 223 30.07 -25.04 1.78
CA ASN A 223 29.49 -26.32 1.35
C ASN A 223 29.65 -27.50 2.34
N SER A 224 29.71 -27.25 3.66
CA SER A 224 29.77 -28.33 4.64
C SER A 224 28.49 -29.20 4.63
N GLU A 225 28.63 -30.49 4.30
CA GLU A 225 27.50 -31.45 4.22
C GLU A 225 26.82 -31.74 5.57
N ALA A 226 27.52 -31.47 6.69
CA ALA A 226 27.01 -31.69 8.04
C ALA A 226 27.58 -30.65 9.04
N PRO A 227 26.84 -30.30 10.11
CA PRO A 227 27.34 -29.45 11.19
C PRO A 227 28.47 -30.14 11.99
N ASP A 228 29.23 -29.36 12.77
CA ASP A 228 30.28 -29.91 13.64
C ASP A 228 29.66 -30.82 14.72
N PRO A 229 30.18 -32.03 14.97
CA PRO A 229 29.69 -32.92 16.04
C PRO A 229 29.80 -32.33 17.46
N ARG A 230 30.50 -31.20 17.65
CA ARG A 230 30.54 -30.39 18.88
C ARG A 230 29.39 -29.37 18.98
N GLY A 231 28.56 -29.27 17.95
CA GLY A 231 27.39 -28.37 17.86
C GLY A 231 27.65 -27.09 17.06
N GLY A 232 26.70 -26.73 16.20
CA GLY A 232 26.76 -25.55 15.33
C GLY A 232 27.50 -25.79 14.01
N PRO A 233 27.70 -24.73 13.20
CA PRO A 233 28.33 -24.84 11.90
C PRO A 233 29.82 -25.23 12.00
N ARG A 234 30.31 -25.92 10.95
CA ARG A 234 31.70 -26.33 10.82
C ARG A 234 32.58 -25.12 10.48
N VAL A 235 33.80 -25.08 11.03
CA VAL A 235 34.68 -23.90 10.96
C VAL A 235 35.94 -24.15 10.14
N SER A 236 36.32 -23.14 9.37
CA SER A 236 37.58 -23.04 8.62
C SER A 236 38.27 -21.71 8.94
N PHE A 237 39.59 -21.64 8.73
CA PHE A 237 40.39 -20.47 9.09
C PHE A 237 40.92 -19.74 7.84
N GLY A 238 40.45 -18.51 7.62
CA GLY A 238 40.91 -17.64 6.54
C GLY A 238 42.10 -16.77 6.99
N LEU A 239 43.09 -16.59 6.12
CA LEU A 239 44.30 -15.81 6.36
C LEU A 239 44.45 -14.73 5.29
N LEU A 240 44.60 -13.46 5.71
CA LEU A 240 44.80 -12.29 4.84
C LEU A 240 45.97 -11.44 5.34
N ARG A 241 46.68 -10.76 4.42
CA ARG A 241 47.65 -9.71 4.78
C ARG A 241 46.95 -8.59 5.56
N LYS A 242 47.61 -8.05 6.59
CA LYS A 242 47.02 -7.00 7.43
C LYS A 242 46.56 -5.80 6.60
N GLU A 243 47.41 -5.33 5.70
CA GLU A 243 47.19 -4.19 4.80
C GLU A 243 45.99 -4.33 3.84
N VAL A 244 45.61 -5.56 3.47
CA VAL A 244 44.45 -5.85 2.61
C VAL A 244 43.18 -6.00 3.45
N SER A 245 43.32 -6.61 4.64
CA SER A 245 42.21 -6.83 5.56
C SER A 245 41.72 -5.55 6.25
N GLU A 246 42.63 -4.71 6.76
CA GLU A 246 42.28 -3.44 7.40
C GLU A 246 41.93 -2.34 6.37
N PRO A 247 41.01 -1.42 6.69
CA PRO A 247 40.71 -0.27 5.83
C PRO A 247 41.87 0.75 5.87
N GLY A 248 42.20 1.31 4.71
CA GLY A 248 43.34 2.23 4.55
C GLY A 248 43.25 3.52 5.37
N PRO A 249 44.39 4.21 5.59
CA PRO A 249 44.44 5.46 6.35
C PRO A 249 43.63 6.57 5.67
N THR A 250 42.90 7.36 6.46
CA THR A 250 42.08 8.46 5.93
C THR A 250 42.94 9.53 5.27
N SER A 251 42.67 9.83 4.00
CA SER A 251 43.39 10.85 3.24
C SER A 251 42.99 12.27 3.67
N LEU A 252 43.87 13.25 3.46
CA LEU A 252 43.56 14.66 3.77
C LEU A 252 42.30 15.16 3.05
N TRP A 253 42.03 14.67 1.83
CA TRP A 253 40.81 14.98 1.09
C TRP A 253 39.54 14.50 1.81
N GLN A 254 39.57 13.36 2.50
CA GLN A 254 38.43 12.90 3.29
C GLN A 254 38.14 13.82 4.49
N TYR A 255 39.16 14.41 5.12
CA TYR A 255 38.96 15.44 6.16
C TYR A 255 38.30 16.70 5.58
N VAL A 256 38.76 17.16 4.40
CA VAL A 256 38.18 18.34 3.71
C VAL A 256 36.73 18.08 3.31
N ILE A 257 36.43 16.90 2.76
CA ILE A 257 35.07 16.49 2.39
C ILE A 257 34.16 16.38 3.62
N ALA A 258 34.62 15.75 4.71
CA ALA A 258 33.85 15.66 5.95
C ALA A 258 33.53 17.05 6.56
N LEU A 259 34.50 17.97 6.55
CA LEU A 259 34.29 19.35 7.01
C LEU A 259 33.30 20.11 6.12
N LEU A 260 33.42 19.99 4.79
CA LEU A 260 32.51 20.63 3.84
C LEU A 260 31.08 20.08 3.99
N LEU A 261 30.93 18.76 4.12
CA LEU A 261 29.64 18.11 4.36
C LEU A 261 29.02 18.50 5.71
N PHE A 262 29.82 18.64 6.77
CA PHE A 262 29.37 19.14 8.07
C PHE A 262 28.86 20.59 7.96
N LEU A 263 29.59 21.47 7.26
CA LEU A 263 29.15 22.85 7.02
C LEU A 263 27.86 22.94 6.18
N LEU A 264 27.72 22.10 5.15
CA LEU A 264 26.47 21.98 4.40
C LEU A 264 25.32 21.47 5.28
N THR A 265 25.60 20.53 6.18
CA THR A 265 24.58 19.97 7.09
C THR A 265 24.11 20.99 8.13
N ILE A 266 24.98 21.90 8.59
CA ILE A 266 24.57 23.08 9.37
C ILE A 266 23.66 23.96 8.52
N GLY A 267 24.04 24.24 7.27
CA GLY A 267 23.23 25.02 6.32
C GLY A 267 21.82 24.47 6.14
N SER A 268 21.68 23.20 5.76
CA SER A 268 20.37 22.56 5.56
C SER A 268 19.57 22.40 6.86
N SER A 269 20.22 22.31 8.03
CA SER A 269 19.53 22.31 9.33
C SER A 269 18.95 23.69 9.68
N VAL A 270 19.61 24.78 9.29
CA VAL A 270 19.08 26.16 9.42
C VAL A 270 17.98 26.42 8.38
N GLU A 271 18.16 25.93 7.15
CA GLU A 271 17.16 26.00 6.07
C GLU A 271 15.84 25.32 6.47
N LEU A 272 15.89 24.13 7.10
CA LEU A 272 14.72 23.48 7.68
C LEU A 272 14.04 24.37 8.75
N GLY A 273 14.82 25.05 9.59
CA GLY A 273 14.30 25.99 10.59
C GLY A 273 13.53 27.13 9.95
N ILE A 274 14.11 27.77 8.93
CA ILE A 274 13.51 28.84 8.14
C ILE A 274 12.23 28.35 7.44
N ALA A 275 12.30 27.20 6.76
CA ALA A 275 11.18 26.60 6.04
C ALA A 275 10.01 26.23 6.98
N SER A 276 10.30 25.76 8.20
CA SER A 276 9.27 25.46 9.19
C SER A 276 8.47 26.69 9.62
N GLN A 277 9.08 27.89 9.55
CA GLN A 277 8.50 29.14 10.02
C GLN A 277 7.95 30.02 8.87
N ILE A 278 7.93 29.54 7.62
CA ILE A 278 7.63 30.34 6.41
C ILE A 278 6.35 31.20 6.52
N ASN A 279 5.33 30.72 7.23
CA ASN A 279 4.06 31.43 7.50
C ASN A 279 4.19 32.67 8.42
N ARG A 280 5.41 32.97 8.93
CA ARG A 280 5.75 34.10 9.81
C ARG A 280 6.67 35.12 9.14
N LEU A 281 7.08 34.90 7.88
CA LEU A 281 7.90 35.85 7.14
C LEU A 281 7.13 37.18 6.92
N PRO A 282 7.81 38.33 6.93
CA PRO A 282 7.19 39.60 6.53
C PRO A 282 6.64 39.50 5.10
N PRO A 283 5.44 40.04 4.81
CA PRO A 283 4.82 39.93 3.48
C PRO A 283 5.67 40.56 2.37
N GLU A 284 6.56 41.50 2.69
CA GLU A 284 7.54 42.09 1.78
C GLU A 284 8.56 41.04 1.31
N VAL A 285 9.05 40.21 2.24
CA VAL A 285 10.01 39.12 1.96
C VAL A 285 9.32 37.99 1.19
N VAL A 286 8.09 37.63 1.57
CA VAL A 286 7.29 36.65 0.81
C VAL A 286 7.03 37.15 -0.61
N LYS A 287 6.69 38.43 -0.78
CA LYS A 287 6.48 39.04 -2.11
C LYS A 287 7.75 38.95 -2.96
N TYR A 288 8.92 39.28 -2.41
CA TYR A 288 10.19 39.17 -3.13
C TYR A 288 10.46 37.75 -3.66
N PHE A 289 10.16 36.71 -2.88
CA PHE A 289 10.34 35.32 -3.32
C PHE A 289 9.21 34.78 -4.24
N THR A 290 8.11 35.50 -4.42
CA THR A 290 6.96 35.06 -5.24
C THR A 290 6.78 35.86 -6.54
N ASP A 291 7.30 37.08 -6.64
CA ASP A 291 7.24 37.92 -7.84
C ASP A 291 8.55 37.81 -8.64
N PRO A 292 8.56 37.18 -9.84
CA PRO A 292 9.77 37.03 -10.65
C PRO A 292 10.33 38.34 -11.21
N ASN A 293 9.65 39.48 -10.97
CA ASN A 293 10.10 40.83 -11.36
C ASN A 293 10.61 41.65 -10.17
N ALA A 294 10.73 41.08 -8.97
CA ALA A 294 11.24 41.77 -7.79
C ALA A 294 12.77 41.98 -7.90
N ILE A 295 13.19 43.21 -8.21
CA ILE A 295 14.60 43.59 -8.43
C ILE A 295 15.27 44.10 -7.14
N GLU A 296 14.49 44.66 -6.21
CA GLU A 296 15.00 45.20 -4.94
C GLU A 296 15.04 44.10 -3.86
N PRO A 297 16.23 43.69 -3.37
CA PRO A 297 16.32 42.70 -2.31
C PRO A 297 15.82 43.28 -0.97
N PRO A 298 15.14 42.49 -0.13
CA PRO A 298 14.72 42.94 1.20
C PRO A 298 15.94 43.24 2.09
N ASP A 299 15.80 44.22 2.99
CA ASP A 299 16.85 44.58 3.94
C ASP A 299 17.27 43.36 4.79
N MET A 300 18.57 43.06 4.78
CA MET A 300 19.12 41.89 5.48
C MET A 300 18.89 41.93 7.00
N GLU A 301 18.65 43.12 7.56
CA GLU A 301 18.32 43.30 8.99
C GLU A 301 16.94 42.71 9.35
N LEU A 302 15.97 42.66 8.42
CA LEU A 302 14.67 42.00 8.62
C LEU A 302 14.78 40.47 8.70
N LEU A 303 15.84 39.88 8.13
CA LEU A 303 16.06 38.42 8.15
C LEU A 303 16.77 37.94 9.43
N TYR A 304 17.53 38.81 10.11
CA TYR A 304 18.30 38.44 11.30
C TYR A 304 17.46 37.77 12.42
N PRO A 305 16.35 38.36 12.93
CA PRO A 305 15.55 37.73 13.98
C PRO A 305 14.90 36.41 13.53
N PHE A 306 14.66 36.24 12.22
CA PHE A 306 14.09 35.02 11.65
C PHE A 306 15.12 33.88 11.57
N VAL A 307 16.40 34.21 11.38
CA VAL A 307 17.50 33.23 11.54
C VAL A 307 17.64 32.85 13.01
N GLU A 308 17.57 33.81 13.95
CA GLU A 308 17.62 33.50 15.38
C GLU A 308 16.47 32.60 15.84
N SER A 309 15.24 32.81 15.35
CA SER A 309 14.10 31.93 15.66
C SER A 309 14.19 30.54 15.00
N ALA A 310 14.96 30.38 13.92
CA ALA A 310 15.25 29.10 13.26
C ALA A 310 16.35 28.27 13.97
N LEU A 311 17.31 28.92 14.63
CA LEU A 311 18.46 28.26 15.28
C LEU A 311 18.09 27.14 16.29
N PRO A 312 17.06 27.26 17.16
CA PRO A 312 16.68 26.20 18.09
C PRO A 312 16.32 24.87 17.41
N LEU A 313 15.74 24.92 16.20
CA LEU A 313 15.45 23.71 15.43
C LEU A 313 16.73 23.09 14.88
N ALA A 314 17.61 23.92 14.32
CA ALA A 314 18.91 23.49 13.78
C ALA A 314 19.80 22.86 14.87
N TYR A 315 19.86 23.46 16.06
CA TYR A 315 20.54 22.87 17.22
C TYR A 315 19.90 21.55 17.67
N GLY A 316 18.59 21.41 17.55
CA GLY A 316 17.89 20.14 17.79
C GLY A 316 18.35 19.02 16.85
N VAL A 317 18.32 19.28 15.54
CA VAL A 317 18.76 18.30 14.52
C VAL A 317 20.25 17.96 14.67
N LEU A 318 21.12 18.97 14.78
CA LEU A 318 22.56 18.76 15.00
C LEU A 318 22.86 18.04 16.32
N GLY A 319 22.05 18.26 17.35
CA GLY A 319 22.13 17.57 18.64
C GLY A 319 21.83 16.08 18.53
N VAL A 320 20.80 15.69 17.77
CA VAL A 320 20.49 14.28 17.47
C VAL A 320 21.67 13.60 16.75
N LEU A 321 22.23 14.24 15.73
CA LEU A 321 23.38 13.72 15.00
C LEU A 321 24.62 13.55 15.91
N LEU A 322 24.88 14.51 16.79
CA LEU A 322 25.97 14.42 17.77
C LEU A 322 25.76 13.28 18.77
N PHE A 323 24.53 13.07 19.26
CA PHE A 323 24.23 11.96 20.17
C PHE A 323 24.32 10.58 19.50
N HIS A 324 23.96 10.48 18.21
CA HIS A 324 24.17 9.27 17.39
C HIS A 324 25.67 8.93 17.32
N GLU A 325 26.51 9.91 17.00
CA GLU A 325 27.97 9.72 16.92
C GLU A 325 28.61 9.38 18.27
N VAL A 326 28.18 10.03 19.36
CA VAL A 326 28.61 9.69 20.72
C VAL A 326 28.19 8.26 21.10
N GLY A 327 27.01 7.79 20.65
CA GLY A 327 26.54 6.42 20.87
C GLY A 327 27.48 5.37 20.25
N HIS A 328 27.88 5.54 18.98
CA HIS A 328 28.87 4.66 18.35
C HIS A 328 30.22 4.70 19.09
N PHE A 329 30.72 5.89 19.44
CA PHE A 329 32.01 6.04 20.13
C PHE A 329 32.02 5.34 21.50
N LEU A 330 30.97 5.51 22.30
CA LEU A 330 30.84 4.87 23.62
C LEU A 330 30.78 3.34 23.55
N ALA A 331 30.20 2.77 22.49
CA ALA A 331 30.19 1.32 22.27
C ALA A 331 31.52 0.78 21.71
N ALA A 332 32.19 1.54 20.85
CA ALA A 332 33.45 1.15 20.21
C ALA A 332 34.66 1.20 21.17
N PHE A 333 34.73 2.24 22.02
CA PHE A 333 35.83 2.48 22.94
C PHE A 333 36.18 1.29 23.87
N PRO A 334 35.27 0.71 24.67
CA PRO A 334 35.60 -0.41 25.56
C PRO A 334 36.02 -1.67 24.80
N LYS A 335 35.65 -1.77 23.52
CA LYS A 335 35.94 -2.90 22.63
C LYS A 335 37.18 -2.67 21.74
N LYS A 336 37.89 -1.55 21.94
CA LYS A 336 39.09 -1.12 21.17
C LYS A 336 38.87 -0.97 19.66
N VAL A 337 37.62 -0.85 19.22
CA VAL A 337 37.29 -0.63 17.81
C VAL A 337 37.60 0.82 17.44
N LYS A 338 38.35 1.02 16.35
CA LYS A 338 38.62 2.36 15.79
C LYS A 338 37.47 2.73 14.85
N LEU A 339 36.97 3.96 14.94
CA LEU A 339 36.00 4.53 14.02
C LEU A 339 36.66 5.58 13.10
N SER A 340 36.06 5.82 11.93
CA SER A 340 36.38 6.95 11.07
C SER A 340 35.90 8.27 11.68
N ILE A 341 36.16 9.36 10.97
CA ILE A 341 35.41 10.60 11.16
C ILE A 341 34.03 10.40 10.50
N PRO A 342 32.93 10.90 11.09
CA PRO A 342 31.61 10.85 10.45
C PRO A 342 31.53 11.73 9.21
N PHE A 343 30.92 11.20 8.16
CA PHE A 343 30.46 11.96 7.01
C PHE A 343 28.97 12.28 7.20
N PHE A 344 28.66 13.54 7.51
CA PHE A 344 27.27 14.02 7.62
C PHE A 344 26.65 14.17 6.24
N ILE A 345 25.38 13.82 6.08
CA ILE A 345 24.66 13.91 4.80
C ILE A 345 23.64 15.05 4.90
N PRO A 346 23.86 16.19 4.24
CA PRO A 346 22.90 17.29 4.24
C PRO A 346 21.61 16.88 3.51
N ASN A 347 20.46 17.32 4.02
CA ASN A 347 19.17 17.15 3.35
C ASN A 347 18.27 18.34 3.66
N ILE A 348 17.71 18.98 2.63
CA ILE A 348 16.91 20.21 2.78
C ILE A 348 15.58 19.96 3.54
N THR A 349 15.02 18.75 3.43
CA THR A 349 13.69 18.41 3.99
C THR A 349 13.74 17.87 5.42
N LEU A 350 14.85 17.26 5.86
CA LEU A 350 15.06 16.73 7.21
C LEU A 350 16.19 17.45 7.99
N GLY A 351 16.83 18.45 7.39
CA GLY A 351 18.10 19.01 7.87
C GLY A 351 19.30 18.09 7.57
N SER A 352 19.16 16.79 7.81
CA SER A 352 20.17 15.77 7.50
C SER A 352 19.56 14.38 7.30
N PHE A 353 20.12 13.60 6.37
CA PHE A 353 19.88 12.16 6.28
C PHE A 353 20.70 11.34 7.29
N GLY A 354 21.51 11.97 8.14
CA GLY A 354 22.28 11.31 9.19
C GLY A 354 23.78 11.55 9.06
N ALA A 355 24.54 10.81 9.86
CA ALA A 355 25.98 10.69 9.75
C ALA A 355 26.34 9.24 9.41
N ILE A 356 27.47 9.04 8.71
CA ILE A 356 28.02 7.70 8.44
C ILE A 356 29.43 7.62 9.00
N THR A 357 29.60 6.76 10.00
CA THR A 357 30.91 6.25 10.43
C THR A 357 31.26 4.97 9.68
N GLN A 358 32.54 4.84 9.34
CA GLN A 358 33.15 3.61 8.83
C GLN A 358 34.03 3.03 9.94
N PHE A 359 34.14 1.71 10.00
CA PHE A 359 35.14 1.10 10.89
C PHE A 359 36.55 1.39 10.34
N LYS A 360 37.49 1.69 11.24
CA LYS A 360 38.92 1.90 10.97
C LYS A 360 39.81 0.74 11.48
N SER A 361 39.17 -0.33 11.91
CA SER A 361 39.79 -1.58 12.37
C SER A 361 38.83 -2.72 12.11
N ILE A 362 39.33 -3.92 11.86
CA ILE A 362 38.49 -5.11 11.74
C ILE A 362 37.76 -5.36 13.08
N LEU A 363 36.51 -5.82 13.01
CA LEU A 363 35.71 -6.12 14.19
C LEU A 363 36.13 -7.47 14.80
N PRO A 364 36.28 -7.58 16.13
CA PRO A 364 36.71 -8.83 16.77
C PRO A 364 35.66 -9.94 16.64
N ASP A 365 34.38 -9.61 16.72
CA ASP A 365 33.27 -10.56 16.76
C ASP A 365 31.94 -9.93 16.34
N ARG A 366 30.98 -10.75 15.91
CA ARG A 366 29.65 -10.31 15.47
C ARG A 366 28.79 -9.64 16.56
N SER A 367 29.04 -9.89 17.84
CA SER A 367 28.35 -9.16 18.92
C SER A 367 28.87 -7.74 19.06
N THR A 368 30.15 -7.52 18.76
CA THR A 368 30.74 -6.20 18.60
C THR A 368 30.21 -5.47 17.36
N GLN A 369 29.95 -6.16 16.25
CA GLN A 369 29.23 -5.57 15.11
C GLN A 369 27.84 -5.07 15.51
N VAL A 370 27.01 -5.91 16.14
CA VAL A 370 25.64 -5.51 16.53
C VAL A 370 25.64 -4.42 17.61
N ASP A 371 26.45 -4.56 18.67
CA ASP A 371 26.47 -3.61 19.78
C ASP A 371 26.87 -2.20 19.32
N VAL A 372 27.89 -2.06 18.46
CA VAL A 372 28.34 -0.74 17.98
C VAL A 372 27.38 -0.16 16.95
N SER A 373 26.80 -0.99 16.08
CA SER A 373 25.86 -0.53 15.03
C SER A 373 24.51 -0.09 15.60
N LEU A 374 24.01 -0.71 16.68
CA LEU A 374 22.77 -0.26 17.33
C LEU A 374 22.96 0.94 18.26
N ALA A 375 24.14 1.12 18.87
CA ALA A 375 24.34 2.11 19.93
C ALA A 375 24.16 3.57 19.46
N GLY A 376 24.64 3.91 18.26
CA GLY A 376 24.44 5.25 17.68
C GLY A 376 22.96 5.55 17.42
N PRO A 377 22.28 4.76 16.57
CA PRO A 377 20.84 4.86 16.35
C PRO A 377 20.01 4.91 17.64
N PHE A 378 20.32 4.09 18.65
CA PHE A 378 19.57 4.11 19.91
C PHE A 378 19.80 5.40 20.73
N ALA A 379 21.01 5.97 20.70
CA ALA A 379 21.29 7.26 21.35
C ALA A 379 20.61 8.43 20.61
N GLY A 380 20.65 8.44 19.28
CA GLY A 380 19.93 9.40 18.44
C GLY A 380 18.41 9.33 18.63
N ALA A 381 17.83 8.12 18.56
CA ALA A 381 16.39 7.90 18.77
C ALA A 381 15.94 8.28 20.19
N ALA A 382 16.73 7.99 21.23
CA ALA A 382 16.37 8.34 22.61
C ALA A 382 16.27 9.87 22.80
N LEU A 383 17.20 10.64 22.24
CA LEU A 383 17.13 12.10 22.26
C LEU A 383 15.95 12.61 21.40
N SER A 384 15.82 12.12 20.18
CA SER A 384 14.75 12.52 19.24
C SER A 384 13.35 12.25 19.80
N PHE A 385 13.13 11.08 20.39
CA PHE A 385 11.87 10.71 21.05
C PHE A 385 11.60 11.57 22.29
N SER A 386 12.62 11.88 23.08
CA SER A 386 12.49 12.80 24.23
C SER A 386 12.06 14.20 23.77
N MET A 387 12.67 14.72 22.71
CA MET A 387 12.31 16.01 22.11
C MET A 387 10.90 16.00 21.51
N PHE A 388 10.52 14.92 20.81
CA PHE A 388 9.19 14.73 20.25
C PHE A 388 8.10 14.73 21.33
N VAL A 389 8.27 13.93 22.39
CA VAL A 389 7.32 13.84 23.51
C VAL A 389 7.24 15.14 24.30
N VAL A 390 8.38 15.77 24.64
CA VAL A 390 8.37 17.08 25.32
C VAL A 390 7.74 18.15 24.44
N GLY A 391 8.02 18.14 23.14
CA GLY A 391 7.40 19.03 22.16
C GLY A 391 5.87 18.88 22.11
N LEU A 392 5.35 17.65 22.11
CA LEU A 392 3.91 17.39 22.12
C LEU A 392 3.27 17.85 23.43
N LEU A 393 3.90 17.57 24.59
CA LEU A 393 3.42 18.01 25.90
C LEU A 393 3.38 19.54 26.04
N LEU A 394 4.34 20.25 25.45
CA LEU A 394 4.31 21.72 25.35
C LEU A 394 3.20 22.18 24.39
N SER A 395 3.06 21.53 23.22
CA SER A 395 2.02 21.86 22.22
C SER A 395 0.60 21.71 22.78
N SER A 396 0.37 20.79 23.73
CA SER A 396 -0.90 20.62 24.44
C SER A 396 -1.21 21.72 25.48
N ASN A 397 -0.25 22.59 25.83
CA ASN A 397 -0.39 23.59 26.90
C ASN A 397 -0.03 25.00 26.37
N PRO A 398 -0.95 25.72 25.71
CA PRO A 398 -0.65 26.97 25.04
C PRO A 398 -0.12 28.07 25.97
N ASP A 399 -0.55 28.11 27.24
CA ASP A 399 -0.06 29.07 28.25
C ASP A 399 1.41 28.86 28.65
N ALA A 400 1.98 27.69 28.36
CA ALA A 400 3.38 27.33 28.65
C ALA A 400 4.27 27.28 27.40
N ALA A 401 3.67 27.22 26.20
CA ALA A 401 4.40 27.14 24.94
C ALA A 401 4.61 28.53 24.33
N GLY A 402 5.79 29.09 24.57
CA GLY A 402 6.28 30.21 23.77
C GLY A 402 6.33 29.84 22.29
N ASP A 403 5.75 30.70 21.46
CA ASP A 403 5.97 30.79 20.02
C ASP A 403 5.72 29.50 19.19
N LEU A 404 4.49 28.99 19.25
CA LEU A 404 4.02 27.86 18.43
C LEU A 404 4.11 28.11 16.91
N VAL A 405 4.45 27.06 16.17
CA VAL A 405 4.59 27.04 14.70
C VAL A 405 3.44 26.26 14.07
N GLN A 406 2.82 26.80 13.01
CA GLN A 406 1.77 26.09 12.28
C GLN A 406 2.35 25.21 11.18
N VAL A 407 2.05 23.91 11.25
CA VAL A 407 2.54 22.87 10.33
C VAL A 407 1.35 22.13 9.69
N PRO A 408 1.39 21.78 8.39
CA PRO A 408 0.33 21.00 7.75
C PRO A 408 0.11 19.63 8.40
N SER A 409 -1.15 19.23 8.59
CA SER A 409 -1.53 17.93 9.16
C SER A 409 -0.95 16.73 8.41
N MET A 410 -0.79 16.86 7.08
CA MET A 410 -0.13 15.89 6.20
C MET A 410 1.24 15.42 6.72
N LEU A 411 2.00 16.26 7.45
CA LEU A 411 3.29 15.87 8.02
C LEU A 411 3.13 14.65 8.95
N PHE A 412 2.08 14.64 9.77
CA PHE A 412 1.82 13.55 10.70
C PHE A 412 1.31 12.27 10.04
N GLN A 413 0.75 12.36 8.84
CA GLN A 413 0.41 11.18 8.04
C GLN A 413 1.65 10.53 7.39
N GLY A 414 2.79 11.21 7.36
CA GLY A 414 4.06 10.65 6.85
C GLY A 414 4.69 9.54 7.70
N SER A 415 4.10 9.18 8.86
CA SER A 415 4.62 8.12 9.74
C SER A 415 3.51 7.50 10.59
N LEU A 416 3.34 6.17 10.52
CA LEU A 416 2.32 5.46 11.29
C LEU A 416 2.55 5.58 12.80
N LEU A 417 3.77 5.34 13.29
CA LEU A 417 4.09 5.40 14.72
C LEU A 417 3.91 6.82 15.27
N LEU A 418 4.50 7.81 14.61
CA LEU A 418 4.54 9.18 15.11
C LEU A 418 3.19 9.88 14.93
N GLY A 419 2.48 9.61 13.82
CA GLY A 419 1.12 10.07 13.58
C GLY A 419 0.12 9.54 14.60
N LEU A 420 0.22 8.26 14.99
CA LEU A 420 -0.60 7.68 16.06
C LEU A 420 -0.33 8.31 17.42
N ILE A 421 0.94 8.61 17.75
CA ILE A 421 1.30 9.29 19.01
C ILE A 421 0.76 10.72 19.02
N SER A 422 0.98 11.51 17.96
CA SER A 422 0.44 12.87 17.84
C SER A 422 -1.10 12.89 17.90
N ARG A 423 -1.78 11.92 17.25
CA ARG A 423 -3.24 11.76 17.30
C ARG A 423 -3.76 11.39 18.69
N ALA A 424 -2.95 10.68 19.49
CA ALA A 424 -3.28 10.36 20.88
C ALA A 424 -3.06 11.54 21.86
N THR A 425 -2.11 12.44 21.59
CA THR A 425 -1.78 13.59 22.46
C THR A 425 -2.51 14.89 22.09
N LEU A 426 -2.67 15.18 20.80
CA LEU A 426 -3.32 16.41 20.29
C LEU A 426 -4.81 16.19 19.97
N GLY A 427 -5.26 14.94 19.92
CA GLY A 427 -6.65 14.57 19.69
C GLY A 427 -7.08 14.56 18.22
N TYR A 428 -8.17 13.85 17.94
CA TYR A 428 -8.63 13.57 16.57
C TYR A 428 -8.95 14.83 15.75
N ALA A 429 -9.65 15.80 16.34
CA ALA A 429 -10.13 16.99 15.64
C ALA A 429 -8.98 17.91 15.19
N ALA A 430 -7.94 18.09 16.02
CA ALA A 430 -6.78 18.90 15.66
C ALA A 430 -6.04 18.32 14.44
N MET A 431 -5.91 16.99 14.37
CA MET A 431 -5.22 16.30 13.28
C MET A 431 -5.96 16.36 11.93
N HIS A 432 -7.24 16.74 11.91
CA HIS A 432 -8.04 16.92 10.69
C HIS A 432 -8.19 18.39 10.27
N ALA A 433 -7.56 19.33 11.00
CA ALA A 433 -7.40 20.71 10.55
C ALA A 433 -6.35 20.79 9.43
N ALA A 434 -6.42 21.83 8.59
CA ALA A 434 -5.43 22.05 7.52
C ALA A 434 -4.02 22.35 8.07
N THR A 435 -3.93 23.02 9.23
CA THR A 435 -2.69 23.26 9.98
C THR A 435 -2.87 22.92 11.46
N VAL A 436 -1.78 22.47 12.09
CA VAL A 436 -1.68 22.16 13.52
C VAL A 436 -0.61 23.04 14.13
N SER A 437 -0.93 23.73 15.23
CA SER A 437 0.03 24.53 15.99
C SER A 437 0.86 23.62 16.90
N ILE A 438 2.18 23.57 16.68
CA ILE A 438 3.10 22.72 17.44
C ILE A 438 4.38 23.45 17.85
N HIS A 439 5.01 22.97 18.93
CA HIS A 439 6.30 23.47 19.39
C HIS A 439 7.44 22.93 18.51
N PRO A 440 8.48 23.72 18.15
CA PRO A 440 9.55 23.30 17.24
C PRO A 440 10.26 21.98 17.60
N LEU A 441 10.34 21.63 18.89
CA LEU A 441 10.90 20.33 19.33
C LEU A 441 10.16 19.11 18.75
N VAL A 442 8.87 19.23 18.39
CA VAL A 442 8.13 18.17 17.69
C VAL A 442 8.74 17.91 16.32
N ILE A 443 9.10 18.98 15.58
CA ILE A 443 9.68 18.88 14.24
C ILE A 443 11.10 18.29 14.33
N ALA A 444 11.95 18.78 15.24
CA ALA A 444 13.31 18.24 15.40
C ALA A 444 13.31 16.79 15.89
N GLY A 445 12.38 16.43 16.79
CA GLY A 445 12.20 15.05 17.23
C GLY A 445 11.65 14.13 16.14
N TRP A 446 10.73 14.61 15.30
CA TRP A 446 10.24 13.90 14.11
C TRP A 446 11.37 13.65 13.12
N CYS A 447 12.06 14.70 12.67
CA CYS A 447 13.17 14.58 11.72
C CYS A 447 14.27 13.66 12.26
N GLY A 448 14.65 13.80 13.54
CA GLY A 448 15.62 12.92 14.18
C GLY A 448 15.21 11.45 14.15
N LEU A 449 13.95 11.12 14.47
CA LEU A 449 13.44 9.74 14.40
C LEU A 449 13.37 9.22 12.96
N THR A 450 12.94 10.02 11.99
CA THR A 450 12.93 9.65 10.56
C THR A 450 14.34 9.39 10.05
N THR A 451 15.30 10.26 10.37
CA THR A 451 16.72 10.12 10.02
C THR A 451 17.34 8.88 10.66
N THR A 452 17.09 8.64 11.95
CA THR A 452 17.52 7.39 12.59
C THR A 452 16.92 6.16 11.90
N ALA A 453 15.64 6.20 11.53
CA ALA A 453 14.99 5.08 10.87
C ALA A 453 15.58 4.79 9.48
N PHE A 454 15.94 5.81 8.70
CA PHE A 454 16.62 5.66 7.42
C PHE A 454 18.02 5.04 7.57
N ASN A 455 18.80 5.43 8.58
CA ASN A 455 20.10 4.82 8.90
C ASN A 455 19.97 3.37 9.44
N LEU A 456 18.83 3.04 10.04
CA LEU A 456 18.56 1.71 10.58
C LEU A 456 17.81 0.78 9.61
N LEU A 457 17.68 1.17 8.33
CA LEU A 457 17.24 0.25 7.27
C LEU A 457 18.23 -0.92 7.11
N PRO A 458 17.73 -2.15 6.88
CA PRO A 458 18.57 -3.36 6.86
C PRO A 458 19.26 -3.55 5.50
N VAL A 459 20.11 -2.60 5.11
CA VAL A 459 20.70 -2.51 3.78
C VAL A 459 22.21 -2.22 3.85
N GLY A 460 23.02 -3.11 3.26
CA GLY A 460 24.46 -2.91 3.04
C GLY A 460 25.25 -2.47 4.29
N CYS A 461 26.04 -1.42 4.16
CA CYS A 461 26.88 -0.84 5.23
C CYS A 461 26.16 0.18 6.14
N LEU A 462 24.85 0.38 6.00
CA LEU A 462 24.07 1.17 6.98
C LEU A 462 24.09 0.48 8.35
N ASP A 463 23.79 1.23 9.42
CA ASP A 463 23.76 0.70 10.78
C ASP A 463 22.78 -0.47 10.93
N GLY A 464 21.61 -0.38 10.29
CA GLY A 464 20.64 -1.48 10.22
C GLY A 464 21.17 -2.68 9.43
N GLY A 465 21.88 -2.44 8.32
CA GLY A 465 22.50 -3.48 7.50
C GLY A 465 23.59 -4.25 8.25
N ARG A 466 24.50 -3.53 8.91
CA ARG A 466 25.52 -4.07 9.82
C ARG A 466 24.92 -4.85 10.99
N ALA A 467 23.85 -4.32 11.59
CA ALA A 467 23.15 -5.00 12.68
C ALA A 467 22.48 -6.31 12.21
N VAL A 468 21.88 -6.34 11.01
CA VAL A 468 21.33 -7.57 10.40
C VAL A 468 22.43 -8.56 10.03
N GLN A 469 23.53 -8.10 9.41
CA GLN A 469 24.67 -8.96 9.09
C GLN A 469 25.25 -9.61 10.35
N GLY A 470 25.46 -8.84 11.42
CA GLY A 470 25.89 -9.36 12.70
C GLY A 470 24.89 -10.38 13.27
N ALA A 471 23.61 -10.00 13.41
CA ALA A 471 22.57 -10.81 14.03
C ALA A 471 22.22 -12.10 13.27
N PHE A 472 22.12 -12.03 11.94
CA PHE A 472 21.50 -13.06 11.09
C PHE A 472 22.36 -13.52 9.90
N GLY A 473 23.53 -12.90 9.68
CA GLY A 473 24.48 -13.28 8.62
C GLY A 473 24.20 -12.62 7.26
N LYS A 474 25.14 -12.80 6.32
CA LYS A 474 25.12 -12.14 5.01
C LYS A 474 23.92 -12.54 4.13
N GLY A 475 23.48 -13.79 4.17
CA GLY A 475 22.30 -14.25 3.43
C GLY A 475 21.01 -13.53 3.86
N ALA A 476 20.85 -13.30 5.17
CA ALA A 476 19.73 -12.51 5.69
C ALA A 476 19.82 -11.04 5.25
N LEU A 477 21.02 -10.43 5.26
CA LEU A 477 21.21 -9.06 4.76
C LEU A 477 20.81 -8.92 3.29
N VAL A 478 21.11 -9.90 2.43
CA VAL A 478 20.68 -9.87 1.02
C VAL A 478 19.16 -9.93 0.91
N GLY A 479 18.49 -10.80 1.68
CA GLY A 479 17.02 -10.89 1.70
C GLY A 479 16.35 -9.61 2.19
N PHE A 480 16.71 -9.14 3.39
CA PHE A 480 16.17 -7.89 3.95
C PHE A 480 16.51 -6.68 3.07
N GLY A 481 17.71 -6.63 2.51
CA GLY A 481 18.15 -5.56 1.62
C GLY A 481 17.33 -5.49 0.33
N LEU A 482 17.05 -6.64 -0.29
CA LEU A 482 16.17 -6.73 -1.46
C LEU A 482 14.76 -6.21 -1.12
N THR A 483 14.16 -6.68 -0.01
CA THR A 483 12.83 -6.21 0.44
C THR A 483 12.82 -4.70 0.70
N ALA A 484 13.84 -4.16 1.36
CA ALA A 484 13.94 -2.72 1.64
C ALA A 484 14.08 -1.89 0.36
N TYR A 485 14.89 -2.33 -0.62
CA TYR A 485 14.98 -1.67 -1.92
C TYR A 485 13.66 -1.73 -2.71
N THR A 486 12.93 -2.86 -2.67
CA THR A 486 11.60 -2.96 -3.30
C THR A 486 10.61 -1.99 -2.64
N LEU A 487 10.57 -1.91 -1.31
CA LEU A 487 9.66 -1.00 -0.60
C LEU A 487 10.01 0.49 -0.80
N LEU A 488 11.30 0.84 -0.88
CA LEU A 488 11.75 2.19 -1.25
C LEU A 488 11.41 2.52 -2.72
N GLY A 489 11.67 1.60 -3.65
CA GLY A 489 11.41 1.79 -5.08
C GLY A 489 9.93 1.89 -5.44
N LEU A 490 9.05 1.27 -4.65
CA LEU A 490 7.60 1.42 -4.74
C LEU A 490 7.06 2.63 -3.93
N GLY A 491 7.91 3.41 -3.26
CA GLY A 491 7.52 4.55 -2.42
C GLY A 491 6.79 4.21 -1.12
N VAL A 492 6.58 2.91 -0.83
CA VAL A 492 5.78 2.39 0.30
C VAL A 492 6.37 2.77 1.66
N ILE A 493 7.69 2.94 1.75
CA ILE A 493 8.38 3.44 2.95
C ILE A 493 9.20 4.69 2.63
N GLY A 494 9.10 5.71 3.49
CA GLY A 494 9.83 6.98 3.36
C GLY A 494 9.19 8.01 2.41
N GLY A 495 8.10 7.68 1.70
CA GLY A 495 7.34 8.62 0.88
C GLY A 495 8.21 9.37 -0.14
N PRO A 496 8.09 10.71 -0.28
CA PRO A 496 8.92 11.49 -1.21
C PRO A 496 10.44 11.41 -0.98
N LEU A 497 10.89 10.99 0.21
CA LEU A 497 12.31 10.85 0.55
C LEU A 497 12.89 9.48 0.16
N SER A 498 12.04 8.53 -0.22
CA SER A 498 12.41 7.15 -0.58
C SER A 498 13.40 7.08 -1.75
N LEU A 499 13.15 7.81 -2.84
CA LEU A 499 13.99 7.77 -4.04
C LEU A 499 15.36 8.45 -3.85
N PRO A 500 15.47 9.69 -3.31
CA PRO A 500 16.79 10.29 -3.03
C PRO A 500 17.64 9.44 -2.08
N TRP A 501 17.04 8.87 -1.03
CA TRP A 501 17.77 8.02 -0.09
C TRP A 501 18.13 6.66 -0.69
N GLY A 502 17.19 5.99 -1.36
CA GLY A 502 17.43 4.70 -2.02
C GLY A 502 18.54 4.79 -3.06
N PHE A 503 18.58 5.86 -3.86
CA PHE A 503 19.65 6.10 -4.83
C PHE A 503 21.01 6.36 -4.15
N TYR A 504 21.04 7.14 -3.07
CA TYR A 504 22.25 7.33 -2.25
C TYR A 504 22.78 5.99 -1.71
N VAL A 505 21.92 5.17 -1.12
CA VAL A 505 22.32 3.88 -0.53
C VAL A 505 22.81 2.90 -1.61
N LEU A 506 22.15 2.86 -2.77
CA LEU A 506 22.56 2.03 -3.92
C LEU A 506 23.96 2.35 -4.44
N ILE A 507 24.38 3.62 -4.40
CA ILE A 507 25.69 4.07 -4.89
C ILE A 507 26.76 3.99 -3.79
N CYS A 508 26.46 4.49 -2.60
CA CYS A 508 27.47 4.73 -1.57
C CYS A 508 27.57 3.64 -0.48
N GLN A 509 26.51 2.86 -0.25
CA GLN A 509 26.42 1.94 0.91
C GLN A 509 25.97 0.52 0.57
N ARG A 510 25.79 0.16 -0.71
CA ARG A 510 25.21 -1.12 -1.15
C ARG A 510 25.97 -2.37 -0.69
N THR A 511 27.30 -2.29 -0.55
CA THR A 511 28.14 -3.43 -0.16
C THR A 511 27.84 -3.89 1.28
N PRO A 512 27.85 -5.20 1.58
CA PRO A 512 27.96 -5.70 2.95
C PRO A 512 29.26 -5.25 3.63
N GLU A 513 29.28 -5.28 4.95
CA GLU A 513 30.47 -4.96 5.75
C GLU A 513 31.50 -6.13 5.70
N LYS A 514 32.80 -5.84 5.88
CA LYS A 514 33.82 -6.91 5.96
C LYS A 514 33.51 -7.91 7.09
N PRO A 515 33.84 -9.21 6.94
CA PRO A 515 33.60 -10.21 7.99
C PRO A 515 34.39 -9.89 9.27
N CYS A 516 33.84 -10.30 10.43
CA CYS A 516 34.54 -10.17 11.70
C CYS A 516 35.70 -11.18 11.80
N LEU A 517 36.70 -10.93 12.67
CA LEU A 517 37.73 -11.93 12.99
C LEU A 517 37.09 -13.24 13.48
N ASN A 518 36.04 -13.14 14.30
CA ASN A 518 35.13 -14.24 14.64
C ASN A 518 33.75 -14.01 14.00
N ASP A 519 33.54 -14.55 12.80
CA ASP A 519 32.27 -14.44 12.04
C ASP A 519 31.30 -15.61 12.32
N VAL A 520 31.72 -16.61 13.11
CA VAL A 520 30.92 -17.82 13.38
C VAL A 520 30.15 -17.76 14.71
N THR A 521 30.73 -17.17 15.76
CA THR A 521 30.14 -17.27 17.11
C THR A 521 28.80 -16.54 17.20
N GLU A 522 27.79 -17.22 17.77
CA GLU A 522 26.45 -16.68 17.85
C GLU A 522 26.31 -15.49 18.80
N VAL A 523 25.51 -14.51 18.37
CA VAL A 523 25.38 -13.20 19.01
C VAL A 523 24.53 -13.21 20.30
N GLY A 524 23.83 -14.32 20.55
CA GLY A 524 22.86 -14.49 21.62
C GLY A 524 21.46 -13.95 21.28
N THR A 525 20.43 -14.60 21.83
CA THR A 525 19.02 -14.33 21.51
C THR A 525 18.61 -12.87 21.76
N TRP A 526 19.06 -12.27 22.87
CA TRP A 526 18.77 -10.88 23.22
C TRP A 526 19.11 -9.89 22.10
N ARG A 527 20.29 -10.04 21.47
CA ARG A 527 20.71 -9.16 20.38
C ARG A 527 19.91 -9.39 19.10
N LYS A 528 19.61 -10.65 18.77
CA LYS A 528 18.71 -10.99 17.65
C LYS A 528 17.33 -10.33 17.85
N THR A 529 16.75 -10.44 19.05
CA THR A 529 15.49 -9.76 19.40
C THR A 529 15.59 -8.24 19.33
N ALA A 530 16.67 -7.63 19.82
CA ALA A 530 16.87 -6.19 19.76
C ALA A 530 16.89 -5.67 18.30
N VAL A 531 17.60 -6.37 17.40
CA VAL A 531 17.60 -6.04 15.95
C VAL A 531 16.21 -6.21 15.34
N THR A 532 15.49 -7.30 15.64
CA THR A 532 14.11 -7.50 15.14
C THR A 532 13.15 -6.42 15.60
N VAL A 533 13.19 -6.02 16.88
CA VAL A 533 12.36 -4.93 17.43
C VAL A 533 12.73 -3.61 16.78
N ALA A 534 14.01 -3.35 16.55
CA ALA A 534 14.47 -2.11 15.93
C ALA A 534 14.02 -2.00 14.46
N ILE A 535 14.11 -3.08 13.66
CA ILE A 535 13.58 -3.12 12.28
C ILE A 535 12.05 -2.94 12.26
N LEU A 536 11.33 -3.55 13.22
CA LEU A 536 9.89 -3.34 13.34
C LEU A 536 9.55 -1.86 13.61
N LEU A 537 10.33 -1.18 14.48
CA LEU A 537 10.18 0.26 14.71
C LEU A 537 10.48 1.07 13.44
N VAL A 538 11.54 0.73 12.69
CA VAL A 538 11.86 1.38 11.39
C VAL A 538 10.67 1.32 10.43
N VAL A 539 10.08 0.13 10.24
CA VAL A 539 8.89 -0.04 9.39
C VAL A 539 7.73 0.81 9.91
N LEU A 540 7.44 0.78 11.22
CA LEU A 540 6.37 1.59 11.82
C LEU A 540 6.64 3.11 11.74
N THR A 541 7.90 3.55 11.65
CA THR A 541 8.24 4.97 11.47
C THR A 541 8.26 5.44 10.02
N LEU A 542 8.59 4.58 9.05
CA LEU A 542 8.72 4.96 7.64
C LEU A 542 7.50 4.60 6.78
N LEU A 543 6.62 3.71 7.24
CA LEU A 543 5.32 3.46 6.62
C LEU A 543 4.39 4.66 6.93
N PRO A 544 3.73 5.27 5.93
CA PRO A 544 2.78 6.35 6.18
C PRO A 544 1.50 5.84 6.87
N VAL A 545 0.70 6.76 7.40
CA VAL A 545 -0.70 6.51 7.76
C VAL A 545 -1.51 6.47 6.46
N TRP A 546 -1.86 5.28 5.99
CA TRP A 546 -2.73 5.10 4.82
C TRP A 546 -4.20 5.41 5.16
N ASP A 547 -4.50 6.65 5.58
CA ASP A 547 -5.89 7.13 5.68
C ASP A 547 -6.55 7.10 4.28
N GLU A 548 -5.78 7.40 3.21
CA GLU A 548 -6.22 7.25 1.80
C GLU A 548 -6.67 5.82 1.45
N LEU A 549 -6.07 4.76 2.03
CA LEU A 549 -6.56 3.39 1.81
C LEU A 549 -7.90 3.14 2.52
N ALA A 550 -8.16 3.83 3.63
CA ALA A 550 -9.48 3.80 4.24
C ALA A 550 -10.53 4.54 3.38
N GLU A 551 -10.13 5.56 2.63
CA GLU A 551 -10.98 6.26 1.65
C GLU A 551 -11.16 5.45 0.36
N GLU A 552 -10.12 4.84 -0.22
CA GLU A 552 -10.27 3.92 -1.37
C GLU A 552 -11.09 2.68 -1.01
N LEU A 553 -10.89 2.11 0.19
CA LEU A 553 -11.78 1.06 0.69
C LEU A 553 -13.20 1.59 0.95
N ALA A 554 -13.37 2.84 1.40
CA ALA A 554 -14.70 3.46 1.49
C ALA A 554 -15.32 3.79 0.11
N LEU A 555 -14.54 3.86 -0.97
CA LEU A 555 -15.02 3.93 -2.35
C LEU A 555 -15.40 2.56 -2.91
N VAL A 556 -14.71 1.47 -2.54
CA VAL A 556 -14.96 0.11 -3.06
C VAL A 556 -15.98 -0.68 -2.22
N LEU A 557 -15.86 -0.70 -0.89
CA LEU A 557 -16.72 -1.47 0.01
C LEU A 557 -18.23 -1.19 -0.16
N PRO A 558 -18.72 0.03 -0.51
CA PRO A 558 -20.14 0.26 -0.76
C PRO A 558 -20.71 -0.45 -2.00
N TRP A 559 -19.89 -0.98 -2.90
CA TRP A 559 -20.32 -1.70 -4.12
C TRP A 559 -20.27 -3.22 -3.99
N LEU A 560 -19.65 -3.73 -2.92
CA LEU A 560 -19.61 -5.17 -2.63
C LEU A 560 -20.99 -5.72 -2.26
N THR A 561 -21.28 -6.93 -2.72
CA THR A 561 -22.46 -7.70 -2.31
C THR A 561 -22.38 -8.08 -0.83
N ASP A 562 -23.53 -8.46 -0.25
CA ASP A 562 -23.60 -8.86 1.16
C ASP A 562 -22.74 -10.10 1.47
N GLY A 563 -22.52 -11.00 0.49
CA GLY A 563 -21.67 -12.18 0.65
C GLY A 563 -20.17 -11.83 0.72
N GLU A 564 -19.73 -10.89 -0.11
CA GLU A 564 -18.35 -10.36 -0.07
C GLU A 564 -18.13 -9.55 1.22
N LEU A 565 -19.10 -8.71 1.60
CA LEU A 565 -19.04 -7.94 2.84
C LEU A 565 -19.04 -8.86 4.08
N ALA A 566 -19.83 -9.93 4.09
CA ALA A 566 -19.82 -10.96 5.13
C ALA A 566 -18.47 -11.70 5.20
N THR A 567 -17.84 -11.97 4.05
CA THR A 567 -16.49 -12.55 3.99
C THR A 567 -15.46 -11.58 4.60
N ILE A 568 -15.53 -10.29 4.28
CA ILE A 568 -14.68 -9.22 4.83
C ILE A 568 -14.92 -9.00 6.34
N PHE A 569 -16.15 -9.17 6.83
CA PHE A 569 -16.46 -9.15 8.26
C PHE A 569 -15.75 -10.27 9.06
N MET A 570 -15.33 -11.35 8.38
CA MET A 570 -14.68 -12.52 8.96
C MET A 570 -13.15 -12.53 8.83
N THR A 571 -12.55 -11.76 7.91
CA THR A 571 -11.09 -11.82 7.67
C THR A 571 -10.27 -11.13 8.77
N CYS A 572 -10.63 -9.92 9.21
CA CYS A 572 -9.92 -9.27 10.32
C CYS A 572 -10.75 -8.23 11.10
N LYS A 573 -10.33 -7.97 12.36
CA LYS A 573 -10.99 -7.01 13.26
C LYS A 573 -11.00 -5.56 12.77
N THR A 574 -10.05 -5.18 11.90
CA THR A 574 -9.98 -3.84 11.31
C THR A 574 -11.01 -3.67 10.21
N LEU A 575 -11.06 -4.63 9.26
CA LEU A 575 -12.06 -4.65 8.19
C LEU A 575 -13.49 -4.80 8.74
N HIS A 576 -13.68 -5.61 9.79
CA HIS A 576 -14.95 -5.70 10.52
C HIS A 576 -15.43 -4.33 11.07
N ARG A 577 -14.51 -3.46 11.51
CA ARG A 577 -14.83 -2.09 11.96
C ARG A 577 -15.18 -1.15 10.81
N LEU A 578 -14.64 -1.37 9.61
CA LEU A 578 -14.93 -0.58 8.41
C LEU A 578 -16.24 -1.01 7.72
N ALA A 579 -16.55 -2.31 7.68
CA ALA A 579 -17.77 -2.84 7.07
C ALA A 579 -19.05 -2.54 7.90
N ARG A 580 -18.93 -2.42 9.23
CA ARG A 580 -20.05 -2.13 10.14
C ARG A 580 -20.78 -0.81 9.84
N PRO A 581 -20.12 0.37 9.72
CA PRO A 581 -20.81 1.61 9.37
C PRO A 581 -21.43 1.58 7.97
N ILE A 582 -20.86 0.85 7.01
CA ILE A 582 -21.41 0.71 5.66
C ILE A 582 -22.74 -0.06 5.69
N THR A 583 -22.79 -1.17 6.44
CA THR A 583 -24.02 -1.95 6.66
C THR A 583 -25.11 -1.08 7.30
N HIS A 584 -24.74 -0.26 8.28
CA HIS A 584 -25.63 0.67 8.97
C HIS A 584 -26.13 1.81 8.05
N HIS A 585 -25.24 2.40 7.24
CA HIS A 585 -25.61 3.45 6.30
C HIS A 585 -26.57 2.93 5.21
N ARG A 586 -26.32 1.74 4.66
CA ARG A 586 -27.24 1.05 3.73
C ARG A 586 -28.64 0.80 4.32
N SER A 587 -28.77 0.57 5.63
CA SER A 587 -30.08 0.48 6.29
C SER A 587 -30.74 1.82 6.57
N LEU A 588 -29.97 2.90 6.74
CA LEU A 588 -30.51 4.25 6.94
C LEU A 588 -30.90 4.96 5.63
N ASP A 589 -30.30 4.56 4.51
CA ASP A 589 -30.63 5.14 3.20
C ASP A 589 -30.43 4.15 2.03
N ALA A 590 -31.54 3.66 1.50
CA ALA A 590 -31.58 2.83 0.29
C ALA A 590 -31.11 3.59 -0.96
N SER A 591 -31.24 4.93 -0.98
CA SER A 591 -30.87 5.76 -2.13
C SER A 591 -29.37 6.02 -2.25
N ARG A 592 -28.59 5.70 -1.22
CA ARG A 592 -27.13 5.99 -1.17
C ARG A 592 -26.81 7.47 -1.45
N SER A 593 -27.69 8.37 -1.00
CA SER A 593 -27.67 9.83 -1.23
C SER A 593 -27.79 10.28 -2.70
N PHE A 594 -28.34 9.43 -3.58
CA PHE A 594 -28.76 9.85 -4.93
C PHE A 594 -30.11 10.60 -4.94
N GLU A 595 -30.93 10.47 -3.89
CA GLU A 595 -32.19 11.20 -3.74
C GLU A 595 -32.08 12.35 -2.74
N LYS A 596 -33.01 13.31 -2.80
CA LYS A 596 -33.03 14.51 -1.93
C LYS A 596 -33.26 14.18 -0.45
N PHE A 597 -33.92 13.06 -0.15
CA PHE A 597 -34.20 12.61 1.21
C PHE A 597 -33.74 11.15 1.36
N PRO A 598 -33.10 10.77 2.48
CA PRO A 598 -32.71 9.39 2.72
C PRO A 598 -33.95 8.51 2.88
N ILE A 599 -33.91 7.29 2.31
CA ILE A 599 -35.04 6.35 2.32
C ILE A 599 -34.67 5.14 3.17
N PRO A 600 -34.97 5.14 4.49
CA PRO A 600 -34.54 4.10 5.42
C PRO A 600 -35.29 2.77 5.23
N PHE A 601 -34.61 1.67 5.57
CA PHE A 601 -35.20 0.35 5.75
C PHE A 601 -35.61 0.12 7.21
N TYR A 602 -36.80 -0.43 7.41
CA TYR A 602 -37.31 -0.89 8.70
C TYR A 602 -37.64 -2.38 8.63
N ASN A 603 -36.94 -3.20 9.42
CA ASN A 603 -37.19 -4.64 9.52
C ASN A 603 -37.34 -5.06 10.99
N SER A 604 -38.47 -5.66 11.31
CA SER A 604 -38.81 -6.27 12.60
C SER A 604 -39.17 -7.76 12.47
N VAL A 605 -39.03 -8.34 11.27
CA VAL A 605 -39.50 -9.68 10.88
C VAL A 605 -38.36 -10.68 10.81
N ASP A 606 -37.21 -10.28 10.26
CA ASP A 606 -36.03 -11.14 10.08
C ASP A 606 -34.72 -10.38 10.31
N HIS A 607 -33.58 -11.09 10.23
CA HIS A 607 -32.27 -10.55 10.58
C HIS A 607 -31.57 -9.74 9.48
N PHE A 608 -32.19 -9.52 8.31
CA PHE A 608 -31.56 -8.80 7.20
C PHE A 608 -31.90 -7.29 7.26
N PRO A 609 -30.95 -6.39 7.59
CA PRO A 609 -31.27 -5.00 7.90
C PRO A 609 -31.70 -4.16 6.69
N TYR A 610 -31.43 -4.62 5.48
CA TYR A 610 -31.84 -3.99 4.21
C TYR A 610 -31.98 -5.05 3.11
N ALA A 611 -32.49 -4.67 1.93
CA ALA A 611 -32.42 -5.48 0.71
C ALA A 611 -31.29 -4.98 -0.21
N TYR A 612 -30.35 -5.84 -0.61
CA TYR A 612 -29.25 -5.42 -1.50
C TYR A 612 -29.70 -5.29 -2.96
N PHE A 613 -29.44 -4.13 -3.54
CA PHE A 613 -29.49 -3.82 -4.97
C PHE A 613 -28.55 -2.65 -5.28
N ILE A 614 -28.28 -2.41 -6.57
CA ILE A 614 -27.55 -1.22 -7.01
C ILE A 614 -28.57 -0.11 -7.28
N TYR A 615 -28.42 1.04 -6.61
CA TYR A 615 -29.32 2.16 -6.80
C TYR A 615 -29.02 2.90 -8.11
N THR A 616 -30.06 3.23 -8.88
CA THR A 616 -30.01 4.25 -9.94
C THR A 616 -31.29 5.09 -9.90
N PRO A 617 -31.22 6.43 -9.83
CA PRO A 617 -32.42 7.27 -9.86
C PRO A 617 -33.09 7.31 -11.25
N PHE A 618 -32.38 6.90 -12.32
CA PHE A 618 -32.85 6.96 -13.71
C PHE A 618 -32.78 5.60 -14.41
N GLN A 619 -33.57 5.41 -15.47
CA GLN A 619 -33.42 4.27 -16.37
C GLN A 619 -32.03 4.19 -17.01
N VAL A 620 -31.51 2.97 -17.19
CA VAL A 620 -30.18 2.69 -17.77
C VAL A 620 -30.26 1.63 -18.85
N ILE A 621 -29.46 1.75 -19.92
CA ILE A 621 -29.28 0.66 -20.89
C ILE A 621 -28.15 -0.26 -20.40
N PRO A 622 -28.32 -1.60 -20.40
CA PRO A 622 -27.23 -2.52 -20.07
C PRO A 622 -26.05 -2.36 -21.04
N SER A 623 -24.88 -1.97 -20.53
CA SER A 623 -23.65 -1.93 -21.31
C SER A 623 -23.12 -3.35 -21.56
N SER A 624 -22.78 -3.64 -22.81
CA SER A 624 -22.26 -4.95 -23.23
C SER A 624 -20.79 -5.20 -22.88
N THR A 625 -20.16 -4.28 -22.13
CA THR A 625 -18.71 -4.23 -21.88
C THR A 625 -18.36 -3.80 -20.46
N ARG A 626 -18.23 -4.77 -19.55
CA ARG A 626 -17.02 -4.99 -18.71
C ARG A 626 -17.21 -6.18 -17.75
N GLN A 627 -16.27 -7.12 -17.79
CA GLN A 627 -15.83 -7.73 -16.53
C GLN A 627 -14.99 -6.69 -15.80
N PHE A 628 -15.17 -6.57 -14.49
CA PHE A 628 -14.19 -5.92 -13.62
C PHE A 628 -14.07 -6.77 -12.36
N TRP A 629 -12.99 -7.57 -12.31
CA TRP A 629 -12.58 -8.44 -11.19
C TRP A 629 -13.54 -9.64 -10.98
N GLY A 630 -13.06 -10.84 -11.32
CA GLY A 630 -13.86 -12.09 -11.33
C GLY A 630 -13.75 -12.92 -10.03
N PRO A 631 -14.13 -14.22 -10.05
CA PRO A 631 -14.45 -15.07 -11.20
C PRO A 631 -15.94 -15.12 -11.58
N ASN A 632 -16.24 -15.72 -12.73
CA ASN A 632 -17.60 -16.13 -13.07
C ASN A 632 -18.07 -17.28 -12.15
N ASP A 633 -19.39 -17.34 -11.93
CA ASP A 633 -20.17 -18.53 -11.56
C ASP A 633 -19.64 -19.45 -10.44
N LEU A 634 -20.11 -19.20 -9.21
CA LEU A 634 -20.50 -20.29 -8.31
C LEU A 634 -22.04 -20.39 -8.20
N PRO A 635 -22.67 -21.31 -8.94
CA PRO A 635 -23.90 -21.95 -8.48
C PRO A 635 -23.61 -22.74 -7.20
N CYS A 636 -24.67 -23.13 -6.48
CA CYS A 636 -24.53 -24.12 -5.41
C CYS A 636 -23.95 -25.43 -5.97
N GLN A 637 -23.05 -26.06 -5.19
CA GLN A 637 -22.31 -27.29 -5.53
C GLN A 637 -23.18 -28.37 -6.19
N PHE A 638 -22.75 -28.93 -7.33
CA PHE A 638 -22.81 -30.37 -7.66
C PHE A 638 -21.89 -30.69 -8.87
N GLY A 639 -21.46 -31.94 -8.97
CA GLY A 639 -20.40 -32.44 -9.86
C GLY A 639 -20.83 -32.83 -11.30
N PRO A 640 -19.91 -33.43 -12.10
CA PRO A 640 -19.64 -32.97 -13.47
C PRO A 640 -20.09 -33.92 -14.60
N ASN A 641 -20.18 -33.40 -15.85
CA ASN A 641 -19.82 -34.10 -17.10
C ASN A 641 -19.90 -33.20 -18.38
N SER A 642 -19.41 -33.75 -19.51
CA SER A 642 -19.60 -33.36 -20.93
C SER A 642 -19.18 -31.96 -21.42
N SER A 643 -17.91 -31.84 -21.81
CA SER A 643 -17.37 -31.61 -23.18
C SER A 643 -18.07 -30.74 -24.27
N ASP A 644 -17.21 -30.17 -25.13
CA ASP A 644 -17.37 -29.79 -26.55
C ASP A 644 -18.17 -28.53 -26.99
N ALA A 645 -17.44 -27.48 -27.41
CA ALA A 645 -17.73 -26.58 -28.55
C ALA A 645 -16.50 -25.69 -28.87
N ASP A 646 -16.32 -25.21 -30.12
CA ASP A 646 -15.00 -24.80 -30.64
C ASP A 646 -15.01 -23.54 -31.57
N PHE A 647 -13.95 -22.71 -31.50
CA PHE A 647 -13.56 -21.58 -32.40
C PHE A 647 -14.57 -20.40 -32.67
N PRO A 648 -14.17 -19.26 -33.33
CA PRO A 648 -12.83 -18.80 -33.76
C PRO A 648 -12.40 -17.37 -33.31
N LEU A 649 -11.15 -17.00 -33.65
CA LEU A 649 -10.49 -15.69 -33.40
C LEU A 649 -10.65 -14.68 -34.56
N SER A 650 -10.78 -13.38 -34.24
CA SER A 650 -10.50 -12.17 -35.05
C SER A 650 -10.82 -10.90 -34.23
N ARG A 651 -10.24 -9.70 -34.41
CA ARG A 651 -8.99 -9.22 -35.05
C ARG A 651 -8.69 -7.79 -34.47
N GLU A 652 -7.48 -7.28 -34.69
CA GLU A 652 -6.90 -6.03 -34.15
C GLU A 652 -7.73 -4.73 -34.30
N GLY A 653 -7.51 -3.79 -33.37
CA GLY A 653 -7.90 -2.38 -33.49
C GLY A 653 -7.29 -1.50 -32.38
N ASN A 654 -6.55 -0.46 -32.74
CA ASN A 654 -5.95 0.51 -31.81
C ASN A 654 -6.91 1.68 -31.53
N GLY A 655 -6.88 2.27 -30.33
CA GLY A 655 -7.67 3.47 -29.99
C GLY A 655 -7.35 4.03 -28.60
N GLU A 656 -7.39 5.36 -28.46
CA GLU A 656 -6.90 6.10 -27.29
C GLU A 656 -7.76 5.99 -26.00
N MET A 657 -7.13 6.20 -24.85
CA MET A 657 -7.76 6.18 -23.53
C MET A 657 -8.43 7.53 -23.20
N ASN A 658 -9.73 7.64 -23.50
CA ASN A 658 -10.56 8.75 -23.02
C ASN A 658 -11.17 8.50 -21.63
N LYS A 659 -11.58 9.58 -20.97
CA LYS A 659 -12.10 9.58 -19.58
C LYS A 659 -13.43 8.80 -19.47
N PRO A 660 -13.75 8.22 -18.31
CA PRO A 660 -15.03 7.56 -18.07
C PRO A 660 -16.14 8.59 -17.81
N GLU A 661 -16.74 9.12 -18.86
CA GLU A 661 -18.05 9.77 -18.73
C GLU A 661 -19.13 8.71 -18.50
N SER A 662 -19.96 8.90 -17.48
CA SER A 662 -21.10 8.02 -17.23
C SER A 662 -22.15 8.22 -18.33
N SER A 663 -22.42 7.17 -19.11
CA SER A 663 -23.34 7.21 -20.24
C SER A 663 -24.81 7.36 -19.81
N LEU A 664 -25.18 8.59 -19.43
CA LEU A 664 -26.56 9.03 -19.35
C LEU A 664 -27.18 8.89 -20.75
N VAL A 665 -28.08 7.93 -20.92
CA VAL A 665 -28.77 7.72 -22.21
C VAL A 665 -29.88 8.76 -22.37
N SER A 666 -29.47 10.00 -22.58
CA SER A 666 -30.31 10.99 -23.25
C SER A 666 -30.07 10.84 -24.75
N LEU A 667 -30.81 9.91 -25.37
CA LEU A 667 -30.99 9.90 -26.82
C LEU A 667 -31.91 11.08 -27.15
N VAL A 668 -31.28 12.25 -27.34
CA VAL A 668 -31.93 13.52 -27.65
C VAL A 668 -32.05 13.66 -29.17
N ASP A 669 -33.27 13.80 -29.66
CA ASP A 669 -33.55 14.35 -30.99
C ASP A 669 -33.53 15.89 -30.94
N GLU A 670 -33.14 16.55 -32.04
CA GLU A 670 -32.98 18.01 -32.08
C GLU A 670 -34.32 18.79 -31.96
N SER A 671 -35.46 18.09 -31.99
CA SER A 671 -36.79 18.68 -31.82
C SER A 671 -37.11 19.03 -30.34
N GLY A 672 -36.75 20.27 -29.95
CA GLY A 672 -37.18 20.90 -28.71
C GLY A 672 -38.61 21.46 -28.75
N CYS A 673 -39.07 22.02 -27.62
CA CYS A 673 -40.27 22.89 -27.63
C CYS A 673 -39.93 24.26 -28.25
N GLU A 674 -40.94 24.96 -28.76
CA GLU A 674 -40.85 26.41 -29.08
C GLU A 674 -40.98 27.30 -27.82
N CYS A 675 -40.81 26.73 -26.62
CA CYS A 675 -41.08 27.38 -25.34
C CYS A 675 -39.85 28.15 -24.81
N GLU A 676 -39.69 29.40 -25.27
CA GLU A 676 -38.61 30.31 -24.85
C GLU A 676 -38.68 30.69 -23.36
N ALA A 677 -39.90 30.84 -22.81
CA ALA A 677 -40.12 31.12 -21.39
C ALA A 677 -41.46 30.54 -20.89
N CYS A 678 -41.59 30.36 -19.58
CA CYS A 678 -42.88 30.05 -18.93
C CYS A 678 -43.61 31.35 -18.61
N GLU A 679 -44.38 31.87 -19.57
CA GLU A 679 -45.15 33.10 -19.38
C GLU A 679 -46.36 32.92 -18.43
N LYS A 680 -46.80 34.02 -17.83
CA LYS A 680 -48.02 34.05 -17.01
C LYS A 680 -49.24 33.98 -17.92
N VAL A 681 -50.16 33.07 -17.64
CA VAL A 681 -51.42 32.93 -18.39
C VAL A 681 -52.61 33.12 -17.46
N SER A 682 -53.49 34.06 -17.81
CA SER A 682 -54.75 34.42 -17.13
C SER A 682 -54.64 35.12 -15.76
N GLU A 683 -55.78 35.65 -15.29
CA GLU A 683 -55.86 36.69 -14.26
C GLU A 683 -55.63 36.20 -12.81
N ASP A 684 -55.68 34.88 -12.58
CA ASP A 684 -55.56 34.26 -11.24
C ASP A 684 -54.09 34.07 -10.75
N ASN A 685 -53.13 34.79 -11.34
CA ASN A 685 -51.69 34.76 -10.99
C ASN A 685 -50.98 33.38 -11.10
N VAL A 686 -51.55 32.41 -11.81
CA VAL A 686 -50.92 31.09 -12.01
C VAL A 686 -49.77 31.18 -13.03
N ILE A 687 -48.60 30.65 -12.67
CA ILE A 687 -47.46 30.51 -13.58
C ILE A 687 -47.57 29.14 -14.26
N GLY A 688 -47.98 29.13 -15.53
CA GLY A 688 -48.14 27.93 -16.34
C GLY A 688 -46.93 27.67 -17.24
N CYS A 689 -46.86 26.46 -17.79
CA CYS A 689 -45.98 26.15 -18.93
C CYS A 689 -46.86 25.83 -20.16
N PRO A 690 -46.64 26.46 -21.33
CA PRO A 690 -47.42 26.17 -22.53
C PRO A 690 -47.37 24.70 -22.99
N CYS A 691 -46.35 23.94 -22.60
CA CYS A 691 -46.18 22.53 -22.97
C CYS A 691 -46.92 21.54 -22.04
N MET A 692 -47.79 22.02 -21.15
CA MET A 692 -48.53 21.21 -20.17
C MET A 692 -49.84 20.67 -20.77
N GLU A 693 -49.74 19.76 -21.74
CA GLU A 693 -50.91 19.12 -22.35
C GLU A 693 -51.44 17.98 -21.47
N LEU A 694 -52.68 18.12 -20.99
CA LEU A 694 -53.37 17.16 -20.12
C LEU A 694 -54.41 16.35 -20.90
N ASP A 695 -53.91 15.45 -21.75
CA ASP A 695 -54.73 14.53 -22.56
C ASP A 695 -55.27 13.38 -21.68
N ALA A 696 -56.21 13.71 -20.80
CA ALA A 696 -56.82 12.83 -19.81
C ALA A 696 -57.86 11.85 -20.42
N ALA A 697 -57.41 10.98 -21.33
CA ALA A 697 -58.19 9.85 -21.82
C ALA A 697 -58.18 8.68 -20.81
N GLU A 698 -59.31 7.96 -20.71
CA GLU A 698 -59.48 6.85 -19.76
C GLU A 698 -58.47 5.70 -20.01
N GLY A 699 -57.45 5.58 -19.14
CA GLY A 699 -56.40 4.57 -19.25
C GLY A 699 -55.14 4.97 -18.46
N MET A 700 -54.01 4.32 -18.79
CA MET A 700 -52.67 4.74 -18.34
C MET A 700 -52.37 6.11 -18.97
N GLY A 701 -52.37 7.16 -18.15
CA GLY A 701 -52.22 8.54 -18.62
C GLY A 701 -50.88 8.78 -19.31
N ILE A 702 -50.90 9.51 -20.44
CA ILE A 702 -49.70 10.01 -21.11
C ILE A 702 -49.53 11.48 -20.68
N MET A 703 -48.31 11.87 -20.31
CA MET A 703 -47.98 13.22 -19.87
C MET A 703 -46.74 13.72 -20.60
N SER A 704 -46.75 14.97 -21.06
CA SER A 704 -45.60 15.63 -21.69
C SER A 704 -44.86 16.53 -20.69
N GLU A 705 -43.54 16.37 -20.60
CA GLU A 705 -42.65 17.23 -19.81
C GLU A 705 -41.67 17.98 -20.73
N CYS A 706 -41.22 19.16 -20.30
CA CYS A 706 -40.16 19.88 -20.99
C CYS A 706 -38.82 19.13 -20.82
N GLY A 707 -38.15 18.75 -21.91
CA GLY A 707 -36.86 18.06 -21.90
C GLY A 707 -35.63 18.99 -21.93
N PRO A 708 -34.41 18.46 -22.14
CA PRO A 708 -33.18 19.25 -22.18
C PRO A 708 -33.12 20.24 -23.36
N SER A 709 -33.80 19.94 -24.46
CA SER A 709 -33.89 20.78 -25.67
C SER A 709 -34.92 21.91 -25.56
N CYS A 710 -35.56 22.11 -24.40
CA CYS A 710 -36.53 23.17 -24.16
C CYS A 710 -35.86 24.46 -23.65
N GLY A 711 -36.22 25.62 -24.21
CA GLY A 711 -35.69 26.93 -23.79
C GLY A 711 -36.02 27.31 -22.34
N CYS A 712 -37.12 26.80 -21.78
CA CYS A 712 -37.49 27.04 -20.39
C CYS A 712 -36.49 26.43 -19.38
N GLY A 713 -36.12 27.19 -18.34
CA GLY A 713 -35.12 26.79 -17.34
C GLY A 713 -35.51 25.64 -16.41
N SER A 714 -34.64 25.34 -15.44
CA SER A 714 -34.82 24.26 -14.45
C SER A 714 -36.09 24.39 -13.60
N GLU A 715 -36.46 25.63 -13.28
CA GLU A 715 -37.63 25.94 -12.44
C GLU A 715 -38.97 25.87 -13.20
N CYS A 716 -38.98 25.36 -14.44
CA CYS A 716 -40.19 25.12 -15.20
C CYS A 716 -41.10 24.12 -14.46
N GLY A 717 -42.35 24.53 -14.19
CA GLY A 717 -43.35 23.67 -13.54
C GLY A 717 -43.65 22.37 -14.29
N ASN A 718 -43.29 22.27 -15.57
CA ASN A 718 -43.43 21.07 -16.40
C ASN A 718 -42.14 20.21 -16.47
N ARG A 719 -41.30 20.27 -15.42
CA ARG A 719 -40.12 19.41 -15.19
C ARG A 719 -40.24 18.64 -13.86
N VAL A 720 -41.40 17.99 -13.64
CA VAL A 720 -41.78 17.43 -12.34
C VAL A 720 -40.92 16.21 -11.96
N SER A 721 -40.97 15.16 -12.75
CA SER A 721 -40.29 13.88 -12.49
C SER A 721 -38.77 13.94 -12.71
N GLN A 722 -38.30 14.86 -13.56
CA GLN A 722 -36.88 15.20 -13.70
C GLN A 722 -36.25 15.72 -12.39
N GLY A 723 -37.08 16.19 -11.45
CA GLY A 723 -36.66 16.76 -10.18
C GLY A 723 -36.35 15.78 -9.05
N GLY A 724 -36.25 14.48 -9.32
CA GLY A 724 -35.98 13.41 -8.36
C GLY A 724 -37.13 13.16 -7.36
N ILE A 725 -36.93 12.27 -6.38
CA ILE A 725 -37.93 12.00 -5.34
C ILE A 725 -38.02 13.21 -4.39
N ARG A 726 -39.21 13.82 -4.33
CA ARG A 726 -39.49 15.04 -3.53
C ARG A 726 -40.38 14.80 -2.30
N VAL A 727 -40.87 13.58 -2.11
CA VAL A 727 -41.62 13.13 -0.92
C VAL A 727 -40.74 12.26 -0.02
N LYS A 728 -40.97 12.27 1.30
CA LYS A 728 -40.31 11.33 2.22
C LYS A 728 -40.95 9.95 2.11
N LEU A 729 -40.11 8.93 1.97
CA LEU A 729 -40.49 7.53 1.81
C LEU A 729 -39.72 6.67 2.81
N LYS A 730 -40.23 5.47 3.10
CA LYS A 730 -39.52 4.43 3.86
C LYS A 730 -39.85 3.03 3.33
N ILE A 731 -38.93 2.09 3.51
CA ILE A 731 -39.11 0.70 3.06
C ILE A 731 -39.30 -0.19 4.29
N VAL A 732 -40.40 -0.94 4.36
CA VAL A 732 -40.81 -1.71 5.54
C VAL A 732 -40.91 -3.20 5.21
N ARG A 733 -40.49 -4.08 6.13
CA ARG A 733 -40.61 -5.53 5.99
C ARG A 733 -41.97 -6.03 6.50
N ASP A 734 -42.81 -6.55 5.60
CA ASP A 734 -44.02 -7.32 5.90
C ASP A 734 -43.75 -8.84 5.87
N VAL A 735 -44.49 -9.57 6.71
CA VAL A 735 -44.32 -11.02 6.93
C VAL A 735 -44.75 -11.87 5.72
N ARG A 736 -45.64 -11.38 4.85
CA ARG A 736 -46.24 -12.15 3.74
C ARG A 736 -45.90 -11.60 2.35
N LYS A 737 -45.68 -10.30 2.23
CA LYS A 737 -45.37 -9.59 0.98
C LYS A 737 -43.87 -9.34 0.79
N GLY A 738 -43.09 -9.34 1.87
CA GLY A 738 -41.66 -9.03 1.84
C GLY A 738 -41.40 -7.54 2.05
N TRP A 739 -40.66 -6.88 1.16
CA TRP A 739 -40.31 -5.47 1.33
C TRP A 739 -41.33 -4.57 0.63
N CYS A 740 -41.88 -3.60 1.35
CA CYS A 740 -42.98 -2.74 0.94
C CYS A 740 -42.54 -1.26 1.01
N LEU A 741 -42.92 -0.42 0.06
CA LEU A 741 -42.70 1.03 0.12
C LEU A 741 -43.86 1.71 0.86
N HIS A 742 -43.56 2.63 1.78
CA HIS A 742 -44.54 3.39 2.55
C HIS A 742 -44.24 4.90 2.48
N ALA A 743 -45.27 5.70 2.66
CA ALA A 743 -45.12 7.14 2.90
C ALA A 743 -44.48 7.40 4.29
N ALA A 744 -43.62 8.41 4.38
CA ALA A 744 -43.03 8.90 5.63
C ALA A 744 -43.35 10.39 5.86
N GLN A 745 -44.52 10.78 5.38
CA GLN A 745 -45.25 12.06 5.52
C GLN A 745 -46.65 11.85 4.91
N SER A 746 -47.60 12.76 5.15
CA SER A 746 -48.78 12.86 4.29
C SER A 746 -48.39 13.30 2.86
N ILE A 747 -49.09 12.77 1.86
CA ILE A 747 -48.90 13.04 0.43
C ILE A 747 -50.27 13.33 -0.18
N GLN A 748 -50.38 14.42 -0.93
CA GLN A 748 -51.65 14.87 -1.52
C GLN A 748 -51.89 14.24 -2.89
N GLN A 749 -53.17 14.09 -3.28
CA GLN A 749 -53.57 13.62 -4.60
C GLN A 749 -52.84 14.40 -5.73
N GLY A 750 -52.39 13.67 -6.75
CA GLY A 750 -51.67 14.25 -7.90
C GLY A 750 -50.19 14.55 -7.67
N GLN A 751 -49.64 14.37 -6.46
CA GLN A 751 -48.19 14.54 -6.23
C GLN A 751 -47.37 13.40 -6.85
N PHE A 752 -46.24 13.75 -7.47
CA PHE A 752 -45.26 12.78 -7.99
C PHE A 752 -44.52 12.06 -6.85
N ILE A 753 -44.42 10.73 -6.98
CA ILE A 753 -43.76 9.86 -6.00
C ILE A 753 -42.34 9.52 -6.47
N CYS A 754 -42.24 8.76 -7.56
CA CYS A 754 -40.99 8.28 -8.14
C CYS A 754 -41.19 7.73 -9.56
N GLU A 755 -40.08 7.61 -10.31
CA GLU A 755 -40.01 6.83 -11.56
C GLU A 755 -39.90 5.32 -11.25
N TYR A 756 -40.30 4.43 -12.16
CA TYR A 756 -39.88 3.02 -12.15
C TYR A 756 -38.56 2.88 -12.91
N ALA A 757 -37.45 3.23 -12.23
CA ALA A 757 -36.12 3.29 -12.83
C ALA A 757 -35.33 1.99 -12.67
N GLY A 758 -34.69 1.52 -13.75
CA GLY A 758 -33.87 0.30 -13.79
C GLY A 758 -33.32 0.00 -15.19
N GLU A 759 -32.94 -1.26 -15.44
CA GLU A 759 -32.38 -1.69 -16.73
C GLU A 759 -33.45 -1.77 -17.82
N LEU A 760 -33.28 -1.02 -18.92
CA LEU A 760 -34.08 -1.12 -20.14
C LEU A 760 -33.65 -2.34 -20.97
N LEU A 761 -34.53 -3.34 -21.07
CA LEU A 761 -34.21 -4.62 -21.72
C LEU A 761 -34.91 -4.79 -23.07
N THR A 762 -34.19 -5.41 -24.02
CA THR A 762 -34.80 -5.96 -25.23
C THR A 762 -35.75 -7.11 -24.84
N THR A 763 -36.79 -7.34 -25.65
CA THR A 763 -37.77 -8.41 -25.39
C THR A 763 -37.13 -9.81 -25.34
N GLN A 764 -35.99 -10.00 -26.01
CA GLN A 764 -35.22 -11.25 -25.94
C GLN A 764 -34.52 -11.42 -24.57
N GLU A 765 -33.84 -10.39 -24.08
CA GLU A 765 -33.17 -10.44 -22.77
C GLU A 765 -34.18 -10.49 -21.63
N ALA A 766 -35.28 -9.73 -21.71
CA ALA A 766 -36.36 -9.78 -20.72
C ALA A 766 -36.96 -11.19 -20.57
N ARG A 767 -37.23 -11.88 -21.69
CA ARG A 767 -37.69 -13.30 -21.69
C ARG A 767 -36.65 -14.24 -21.08
N LYS A 768 -35.37 -14.07 -21.43
CA LYS A 768 -34.26 -14.87 -20.90
C LYS A 768 -34.12 -14.68 -19.38
N ARG A 769 -34.20 -13.45 -18.87
CA ARG A 769 -34.19 -13.17 -17.43
C ARG A 769 -35.42 -13.72 -16.72
N GLN A 770 -36.63 -13.57 -17.27
CA GLN A 770 -37.84 -14.16 -16.67
C GLN A 770 -37.73 -15.67 -16.50
N GLN A 771 -37.19 -16.40 -17.49
CA GLN A 771 -36.96 -17.85 -17.39
C GLN A 771 -35.95 -18.24 -16.29
N ILE A 772 -34.98 -17.37 -15.98
CA ILE A 772 -34.06 -17.56 -14.86
C ILE A 772 -34.77 -17.25 -13.54
N TYR A 773 -35.55 -16.17 -13.49
CA TYR A 773 -36.29 -15.74 -12.31
C TYR A 773 -37.39 -16.73 -11.89
N ASP A 774 -38.14 -17.31 -12.84
CA ASP A 774 -39.07 -18.41 -12.58
C ASP A 774 -38.37 -19.66 -11.98
N LYS A 775 -37.14 -19.97 -12.44
CA LYS A 775 -36.31 -21.08 -11.93
C LYS A 775 -35.68 -20.80 -10.56
N LEU A 776 -35.56 -19.53 -10.16
CA LEU A 776 -35.13 -19.13 -8.82
C LEU A 776 -36.31 -19.08 -7.85
N ALA A 777 -37.43 -18.47 -8.25
CA ALA A 777 -38.65 -18.38 -7.44
C ALA A 777 -39.21 -19.77 -7.07
N SER A 778 -39.14 -20.74 -7.98
CA SER A 778 -39.53 -22.14 -7.71
C SER A 778 -38.64 -22.89 -6.72
N LYS A 779 -37.45 -22.36 -6.37
CA LYS A 779 -36.60 -22.85 -5.28
C LYS A 779 -36.83 -22.11 -3.94
N GLY A 780 -37.72 -21.12 -3.92
CA GLY A 780 -38.02 -20.28 -2.77
C GLY A 780 -37.15 -19.02 -2.67
N ASN A 781 -37.66 -18.03 -1.92
CA ASN A 781 -36.95 -16.79 -1.53
C ASN A 781 -36.39 -15.91 -2.67
N PHE A 782 -36.97 -15.95 -3.88
CA PHE A 782 -36.64 -15.01 -4.95
C PHE A 782 -37.87 -14.27 -5.48
N SER A 783 -37.75 -12.94 -5.58
CA SER A 783 -38.77 -12.04 -6.14
C SER A 783 -38.12 -11.16 -7.20
N SER A 784 -38.51 -11.34 -8.47
CA SER A 784 -38.11 -10.48 -9.58
C SER A 784 -38.92 -9.19 -9.59
N ALA A 785 -38.28 -8.10 -9.98
CA ALA A 785 -38.89 -6.80 -10.21
C ALA A 785 -38.70 -6.38 -11.68
N LEU A 786 -39.06 -7.30 -12.59
CA LEU A 786 -39.15 -7.09 -14.03
C LEU A 786 -40.58 -6.68 -14.37
N LEU A 787 -40.75 -5.50 -14.96
CA LEU A 787 -42.03 -4.96 -15.40
C LEU A 787 -42.05 -4.83 -16.92
N VAL A 788 -43.19 -5.16 -17.54
CA VAL A 788 -43.42 -4.97 -18.98
C VAL A 788 -44.54 -3.95 -19.16
N VAL A 789 -44.21 -2.80 -19.75
CA VAL A 789 -45.19 -1.75 -20.05
C VAL A 789 -45.62 -1.88 -21.50
N ARG A 790 -46.93 -1.84 -21.75
CA ARG A 790 -47.56 -1.96 -23.07
C ARG A 790 -48.45 -0.76 -23.33
N GLU A 791 -48.04 0.09 -24.25
CA GLU A 791 -48.80 1.28 -24.66
C GLU A 791 -49.43 1.03 -26.04
N HIS A 792 -50.76 1.04 -26.10
CA HIS A 792 -51.48 0.91 -27.36
C HIS A 792 -51.53 2.28 -28.05
N LEU A 793 -50.85 2.42 -29.19
CA LEU A 793 -50.82 3.68 -29.93
C LEU A 793 -52.23 4.05 -30.43
N PRO A 794 -52.56 5.35 -30.62
CA PRO A 794 -53.92 5.82 -30.95
C PRO A 794 -54.56 5.14 -32.18
N SER A 795 -53.75 4.64 -33.12
CA SER A 795 -54.20 3.88 -34.29
C SER A 795 -54.79 2.49 -33.97
N ARG A 796 -54.59 1.98 -32.74
CA ARG A 796 -54.88 0.62 -32.26
C ARG A 796 -54.26 -0.52 -33.10
N LYS A 797 -53.35 -0.20 -34.04
CA LYS A 797 -52.70 -1.15 -34.95
C LYS A 797 -51.28 -1.55 -34.54
N ALA A 798 -50.71 -0.85 -33.56
CA ALA A 798 -49.38 -1.11 -33.03
C ALA A 798 -49.36 -0.85 -31.52
N CYS A 799 -48.58 -1.65 -30.80
CA CYS A 799 -48.32 -1.51 -29.38
C CYS A 799 -46.84 -1.17 -29.19
N PHE A 800 -46.54 -0.05 -28.55
CA PHE A 800 -45.21 0.22 -28.04
C PHE A 800 -44.99 -0.62 -26.78
N ARG A 801 -43.77 -1.16 -26.60
CA ARG A 801 -43.46 -2.08 -25.49
C ARG A 801 -42.10 -1.76 -24.89
N ILE A 802 -42.09 -1.64 -23.57
CA ILE A 802 -40.89 -1.39 -22.76
C ILE A 802 -40.76 -2.57 -21.78
N ASN A 803 -39.55 -3.05 -21.56
CA ASN A 803 -39.27 -4.01 -20.49
C ASN A 803 -38.25 -3.34 -19.55
N ILE A 804 -38.62 -3.15 -18.28
CA ILE A 804 -37.78 -2.48 -17.27
C ILE A 804 -37.48 -3.49 -16.17
N ASP A 805 -36.21 -3.79 -15.94
CA ASP A 805 -35.77 -4.72 -14.91
C ASP A 805 -35.09 -3.97 -13.75
N THR A 806 -35.77 -3.93 -12.61
CA THR A 806 -35.26 -3.33 -11.37
C THR A 806 -34.72 -4.38 -10.40
N THR A 807 -34.62 -5.65 -10.83
CA THR A 807 -34.25 -6.78 -9.97
C THR A 807 -32.82 -6.64 -9.43
N ARG A 808 -31.87 -6.17 -10.24
CA ARG A 808 -30.45 -5.97 -9.86
C ARG A 808 -30.06 -4.50 -9.71
N VAL A 809 -30.45 -3.67 -10.69
CA VAL A 809 -30.15 -2.24 -10.77
C VAL A 809 -31.47 -1.48 -10.92
N GLY A 810 -31.77 -0.56 -10.02
CA GLY A 810 -33.01 0.22 -10.07
C GLY A 810 -33.16 1.20 -8.89
N ASN A 811 -34.34 1.79 -8.71
CA ASN A 811 -34.63 2.68 -7.56
C ASN A 811 -35.59 2.03 -6.55
N VAL A 812 -36.13 2.83 -5.61
CA VAL A 812 -37.07 2.36 -4.57
C VAL A 812 -38.42 1.86 -5.10
N ALA A 813 -38.80 2.19 -6.34
CA ALA A 813 -40.09 1.78 -6.92
C ALA A 813 -40.24 0.26 -7.04
N ARG A 814 -39.12 -0.47 -7.03
CA ARG A 814 -39.06 -1.95 -6.95
C ARG A 814 -39.71 -2.55 -5.69
N PHE A 815 -40.07 -1.73 -4.70
CA PHE A 815 -40.72 -2.13 -3.44
C PHE A 815 -42.20 -1.71 -3.35
N ILE A 816 -42.76 -1.09 -4.40
CA ILE A 816 -44.20 -0.74 -4.45
C ILE A 816 -45.00 -2.02 -4.74
N ASN A 817 -45.94 -2.37 -3.86
CA ASN A 817 -46.65 -3.64 -3.92
C ASN A 817 -47.92 -3.62 -4.80
N HIS A 818 -48.43 -4.80 -5.11
CA HIS A 818 -49.71 -4.95 -5.80
C HIS A 818 -50.91 -4.70 -4.87
N SER A 819 -51.90 -3.92 -5.33
CA SER A 819 -53.29 -4.00 -4.84
C SER A 819 -54.30 -4.28 -5.95
N CYS A 820 -55.34 -5.07 -5.62
CA CYS A 820 -56.36 -5.55 -6.56
C CYS A 820 -57.47 -4.54 -6.85
N ASP A 821 -57.60 -3.49 -6.04
CA ASP A 821 -58.54 -2.37 -6.19
C ASP A 821 -57.93 -1.17 -6.94
N GLY A 822 -56.73 -1.34 -7.52
CA GLY A 822 -55.96 -0.27 -8.15
C GLY A 822 -54.89 0.33 -7.24
N GLY A 823 -55.07 0.28 -5.91
CA GLY A 823 -54.16 0.87 -4.93
C GLY A 823 -54.28 2.39 -4.80
N ASN A 824 -53.24 3.03 -4.27
CA ASN A 824 -53.19 4.47 -3.99
C ASN A 824 -52.26 5.26 -4.93
N LEU A 825 -51.71 4.60 -5.96
CA LEU A 825 -50.91 5.21 -7.01
C LEU A 825 -51.56 5.09 -8.39
N SER A 826 -51.47 6.14 -9.19
CA SER A 826 -51.70 6.11 -10.63
C SER A 826 -50.38 5.92 -11.39
N THR A 827 -50.41 5.12 -12.45
CA THR A 827 -49.28 4.90 -13.36
C THR A 827 -49.41 5.80 -14.59
N VAL A 828 -48.35 6.56 -14.86
CA VAL A 828 -48.31 7.59 -15.92
C VAL A 828 -47.08 7.39 -16.79
N LEU A 829 -47.22 7.46 -18.11
CA LEU A 829 -46.11 7.46 -19.06
C LEU A 829 -45.70 8.90 -19.38
N VAL A 830 -44.56 9.32 -18.83
CA VAL A 830 -44.02 10.68 -18.99
C VAL A 830 -43.06 10.73 -20.17
N ARG A 831 -43.36 11.58 -21.16
CA ARG A 831 -42.51 11.89 -22.32
C ARG A 831 -41.85 13.25 -22.14
N SER A 832 -40.53 13.27 -21.93
CA SER A 832 -39.76 14.52 -21.96
C SER A 832 -39.43 14.90 -23.41
N SER A 833 -39.58 16.18 -23.79
CA SER A 833 -39.27 16.65 -25.16
C SER A 833 -37.86 16.25 -25.61
N GLY A 834 -37.71 15.85 -26.88
CA GLY A 834 -36.46 15.32 -27.44
C GLY A 834 -36.08 13.91 -26.99
N ALA A 835 -36.65 13.33 -25.92
CA ALA A 835 -36.25 12.00 -25.45
C ALA A 835 -36.97 10.86 -26.20
N LEU A 836 -36.23 9.93 -26.79
CA LEU A 836 -36.81 8.82 -27.58
C LEU A 836 -37.68 7.80 -26.81
N LEU A 837 -37.58 7.73 -25.48
CA LEU A 837 -38.29 6.74 -24.65
C LEU A 837 -39.08 7.41 -23.51
N PRO A 838 -40.34 7.01 -23.26
CA PRO A 838 -41.11 7.50 -22.13
C PRO A 838 -40.68 6.81 -20.83
N ARG A 839 -40.77 7.55 -19.72
CA ARG A 839 -40.44 7.09 -18.37
C ARG A 839 -41.73 6.74 -17.63
N LEU A 840 -41.80 5.55 -17.02
CA LEU A 840 -42.95 5.15 -16.20
C LEU A 840 -42.85 5.84 -14.84
N CYS A 841 -43.84 6.63 -14.47
CA CYS A 841 -43.88 7.41 -13.24
C CYS A 841 -45.11 7.07 -12.40
N PHE A 842 -44.97 7.17 -11.08
CA PHE A 842 -46.08 7.04 -10.13
C PHE A 842 -46.47 8.40 -9.55
N PHE A 843 -47.77 8.65 -9.50
CA PHE A 843 -48.39 9.80 -8.85
C PHE A 843 -49.43 9.31 -7.83
N ALA A 844 -49.73 10.10 -6.80
CA ALA A 844 -50.78 9.75 -5.83
C ALA A 844 -52.17 9.80 -6.48
N SER A 845 -52.92 8.68 -6.50
CA SER A 845 -54.27 8.63 -7.10
C SER A 845 -55.37 9.20 -6.21
N LYS A 846 -55.07 9.35 -4.91
CA LYS A 846 -55.88 9.94 -3.83
C LYS A 846 -54.92 10.55 -2.81
N ASP A 847 -55.43 11.18 -1.75
CA ASP A 847 -54.60 11.51 -0.60
C ASP A 847 -54.11 10.23 0.11
N ILE A 848 -52.88 10.30 0.62
CA ILE A 848 -52.15 9.19 1.25
C ILE A 848 -51.64 9.66 2.60
N GLU A 849 -51.95 8.92 3.66
CA GLU A 849 -51.52 9.27 5.01
C GLU A 849 -50.08 8.82 5.32
N GLU A 850 -49.48 9.43 6.34
CA GLU A 850 -48.19 8.95 6.86
C GLU A 850 -48.32 7.49 7.33
N ASP A 851 -47.29 6.68 7.05
CA ASP A 851 -47.24 5.23 7.24
C ASP A 851 -48.14 4.38 6.33
N GLU A 852 -48.97 4.96 5.47
CA GLU A 852 -49.72 4.21 4.45
C GLU A 852 -48.77 3.54 3.43
N GLU A 853 -49.09 2.30 3.03
CA GLU A 853 -48.32 1.52 2.06
C GLU A 853 -48.63 1.95 0.62
N LEU A 854 -47.60 2.19 -0.18
CA LEU A 854 -47.72 2.61 -1.56
C LEU A 854 -47.93 1.39 -2.47
N THR A 855 -49.03 1.40 -3.23
CA THR A 855 -49.51 0.24 -4.01
C THR A 855 -50.13 0.61 -5.35
N PHE A 856 -50.02 -0.28 -6.34
CA PHE A 856 -50.66 -0.12 -7.66
C PHE A 856 -51.18 -1.46 -8.22
N SER A 857 -51.97 -1.44 -9.30
CA SER A 857 -52.30 -2.67 -10.04
C SER A 857 -51.13 -3.12 -10.93
N TYR A 858 -50.68 -4.37 -10.76
CA TYR A 858 -49.61 -4.97 -11.58
C TYR A 858 -50.09 -5.42 -12.97
N GLY A 859 -51.41 -5.33 -13.24
CA GLY A 859 -52.06 -5.86 -14.44
C GLY A 859 -53.30 -6.69 -14.10
N GLU A 860 -54.04 -7.11 -15.12
CA GLU A 860 -55.31 -7.84 -14.95
C GLU A 860 -55.19 -9.34 -15.30
N ASP A 861 -54.28 -9.67 -16.23
CA ASP A 861 -54.04 -11.02 -16.76
C ASP A 861 -53.57 -12.01 -15.69
N ARG A 862 -54.13 -13.23 -15.71
CA ARG A 862 -53.86 -14.30 -14.72
C ARG A 862 -53.63 -15.64 -15.42
N VAL A 863 -52.63 -15.68 -16.30
CA VAL A 863 -52.33 -16.82 -17.16
C VAL A 863 -51.87 -18.07 -16.37
N ARG A 864 -51.37 -17.92 -15.14
CA ARG A 864 -50.90 -19.00 -14.28
C ARG A 864 -51.94 -19.34 -13.18
N PRO A 865 -52.75 -20.41 -13.31
CA PRO A 865 -53.78 -20.75 -12.32
C PRO A 865 -53.21 -21.15 -10.94
N ASN A 866 -51.98 -21.69 -10.91
CA ASN A 866 -51.20 -21.94 -9.68
C ASN A 866 -50.22 -20.77 -9.39
N GLY A 867 -50.65 -19.54 -9.63
CA GLY A 867 -49.85 -18.33 -9.40
C GLY A 867 -49.55 -18.05 -7.92
N LEU A 868 -48.67 -17.06 -7.67
CA LEU A 868 -48.38 -16.59 -6.31
C LEU A 868 -49.65 -16.03 -5.66
N LYS A 869 -49.83 -16.26 -4.36
CA LYS A 869 -50.99 -15.75 -3.61
C LYS A 869 -50.89 -14.23 -3.43
N CYS A 870 -52.01 -13.53 -3.58
CA CYS A 870 -52.10 -12.11 -3.29
C CYS A 870 -52.38 -11.87 -1.80
N PHE A 871 -51.71 -10.88 -1.21
CA PHE A 871 -51.86 -10.47 0.19
C PHE A 871 -52.14 -8.96 0.35
N CYS A 872 -52.75 -8.32 -0.66
CA CYS A 872 -53.08 -6.89 -0.64
C CYS A 872 -54.12 -6.49 0.43
N ASN A 873 -54.81 -7.45 1.04
CA ASN A 873 -55.89 -7.27 2.02
C ASN A 873 -57.14 -6.49 1.53
N SER A 874 -57.19 -6.07 0.27
CA SER A 874 -58.38 -5.44 -0.33
C SER A 874 -59.62 -6.33 -0.23
N SER A 875 -60.79 -5.73 -0.06
CA SER A 875 -62.09 -6.42 -0.16
C SER A 875 -62.38 -6.93 -1.57
N LEU A 876 -61.71 -6.38 -2.59
CA LEU A 876 -61.76 -6.81 -3.99
C LEU A 876 -60.58 -7.75 -4.36
N CYS A 877 -59.90 -8.33 -3.37
CA CYS A 877 -58.76 -9.22 -3.60
C CYS A 877 -59.16 -10.49 -4.36
N PHE A 878 -58.48 -10.75 -5.49
CA PHE A 878 -58.70 -11.93 -6.33
C PHE A 878 -57.95 -13.19 -5.85
N GLY A 879 -57.23 -13.13 -4.74
CA GLY A 879 -56.52 -14.25 -4.11
C GLY A 879 -55.19 -14.68 -4.76
N THR A 880 -54.99 -14.40 -6.05
CA THR A 880 -53.72 -14.62 -6.77
C THR A 880 -53.18 -13.31 -7.37
N LEU A 881 -51.85 -13.20 -7.49
CA LEU A 881 -51.19 -12.09 -8.17
C LEU A 881 -51.38 -12.19 -9.69
N PRO A 882 -51.45 -11.05 -10.41
CA PRO A 882 -51.39 -11.03 -11.88
C PRO A 882 -50.14 -11.71 -12.43
N SER A 883 -50.26 -12.32 -13.61
CA SER A 883 -49.14 -12.96 -14.31
C SER A 883 -49.40 -13.03 -15.83
N GLU A 884 -48.59 -12.30 -16.60
CA GLU A 884 -48.54 -12.38 -18.06
C GLU A 884 -47.46 -13.36 -18.56
N ASN A 885 -47.51 -13.70 -19.85
CA ASN A 885 -46.44 -14.41 -20.54
C ASN A 885 -45.51 -13.44 -21.29
N THR A 886 -44.19 -13.60 -21.06
CA THR A 886 -43.03 -12.97 -21.72
C THR A 886 -43.27 -12.35 -23.09
#